data_AF-A0A2T0K8S7-F1
#
_entry.id   AF-A0A2T0K8S7-F1
#
_cell.length_a   1.000
_cell.length_b   1.000
_cell.length_c   1.000
_cell.angle_alpha   90.00
_cell.angle_beta   90.00
_cell.angle_gamma   90.00
#
_symmetry.space_group_name_H-M   'P 1'
#
loop_
_entity.id
_entity.type
_entity.pdbx_description
1 polymer ?
#
loop_
_entity_poly.entity_id
_entity_poly.type
_entity_poly.pdbx_seq_one_letter_code
_entity_poly.pdbx_strand_id
1 'polypeptide(L)'
;MIVDTAECGGSSVVSCRPSPAPWGEAVKLRSLVVGILLSVAGGLVGTPAANAALPAATVASPPAASPAGQQPTVQAAGTLTLTAGHFNMAGGHPTHGVKGNEVADALAQDINRRVPQLGFLTINEGCLDWLERIEAQLPATYTVRFDPIRGGNGQVANCKHESPFGNAIIYNTGVLVDPQPVAHDLRALEGAEKREMLCLRSVARMLVACTAHLVASGENVEQRRREAAEVKRVLAADYSGYTVLLGGDLNDDPLSQATSNLYHSGYGGIPGQEAHGSFKEAFSPCGNEIKVRYLGPGGEENWCRGGVATHGFNKFDYLFVPPAAVVQSATVVSSPHSDHKQMWAELTIPSSIGPAVDSIMVVGDSISQGLEGDYTWRYRLAQHLKAAGRDVSFVGPYRGTTRLPRSQPANYPEQSAPPYFNGVYRDGLTFDSDHFAQWGRQAHQTKDDIAARVGQYQPTYLLVELGFNDLGWGVSNPDGLIADIRSLVTNARASKSNIRILVANVPQRTPLDVQPDLNTKISTYNAKLGPALQALNTSVSPVRLVDFATGYDPYADAYDGLHPNPQGEHKIAKAFANVLSSQFQVGPAYSTPSGSIPPLVPAAPSWMRATNTTAGIAMEWQHSFGAGGYWLYQRNATIGEEFQRLPLQIPADSWSAKWVVPGHRYEFYVVATRGDGQAAGPSPIGAVTVVNQQTAAGPPNILATPGAGYIDVRWDAATGPYSETVNRYLVYYLDNSVPGAIVSTASTTGRSVRLSGLVSGHSYTVAVCSVNAAGEGLPAGGQTVTVG
;
A
#
# COMPACT_ATOMS: atom_id res chain seq x y z
N MET A 1 8.76 -6.15 16.09
CA MET A 1 7.39 -5.74 16.43
C MET A 1 7.08 -4.54 15.57
N ILE A 2 6.38 -4.77 14.46
CA ILE A 2 5.82 -3.71 13.61
C ILE A 2 4.72 -3.05 14.44
N VAL A 3 4.76 -1.73 14.61
CA VAL A 3 3.91 -1.03 15.57
C VAL A 3 2.52 -0.80 14.96
N ASP A 4 1.52 -1.47 15.50
CA ASP A 4 0.11 -1.07 15.34
C ASP A 4 -0.09 0.26 16.08
N THR A 5 -0.26 1.35 15.33
CA THR A 5 -0.75 2.60 15.89
C THR A 5 -2.13 2.85 15.29
N ALA A 6 -3.15 2.79 16.12
CA ALA A 6 -4.51 3.11 15.73
C ALA A 6 -4.69 4.63 15.70
N GLU A 7 -4.92 5.20 14.52
CA GLU A 7 -5.39 6.59 14.41
C GLU A 7 -6.88 6.67 14.76
N CYS A 8 -7.24 7.61 15.63
CA CYS A 8 -8.63 7.97 15.96
C CYS A 8 -8.99 9.29 15.25
N GLY A 9 -9.92 9.24 14.29
CA GLY A 9 -10.49 10.42 13.65
C GLY A 9 -11.85 10.81 14.23
N GLY A 10 -11.95 12.01 14.80
CA GLY A 10 -13.11 12.92 14.66
C GLY A 10 -14.42 12.69 15.46
N SER A 11 -14.64 13.58 16.44
CA SER A 11 -15.93 14.17 16.88
C SER A 11 -16.95 13.33 17.67
N SER A 12 -16.67 13.05 18.95
CA SER A 12 -17.61 13.30 20.05
C SER A 12 -16.91 13.06 21.41
N VAL A 13 -17.25 13.89 22.39
CA VAL A 13 -16.59 13.96 23.70
C VAL A 13 -16.99 12.76 24.56
N VAL A 14 -16.15 11.71 24.58
CA VAL A 14 -16.03 10.75 25.70
C VAL A 14 -14.55 10.41 25.87
N SER A 15 -14.03 10.58 27.09
CA SER A 15 -12.61 10.52 27.42
C SER A 15 -12.00 9.13 27.23
N CYS A 16 -11.37 8.89 26.08
CA CYS A 16 -10.39 7.82 25.93
C CYS A 16 -9.05 8.33 26.46
N ARG A 17 -8.68 7.96 27.69
CA ARG A 17 -7.27 8.05 28.10
C ARG A 17 -6.49 7.06 27.22
N PRO A 18 -5.47 7.50 26.46
CA PRO A 18 -4.56 6.54 25.84
C PRO A 18 -3.96 5.69 26.97
N SER A 19 -4.12 4.37 26.88
CA SER A 19 -3.24 3.48 27.63
C SER A 19 -1.82 3.78 27.13
N PRO A 20 -0.83 4.02 28.01
CA PRO A 20 0.48 4.46 27.60
C PRO A 20 1.18 3.32 26.84
N ALA A 21 1.05 3.30 25.51
CA ALA A 21 1.97 2.55 24.69
C ALA A 21 3.38 3.15 24.91
N PRO A 22 4.46 2.36 24.95
CA PRO A 22 5.78 2.77 25.50
C PRO A 22 6.52 3.86 24.71
N TRP A 23 5.85 4.40 23.71
CA TRP A 23 6.40 5.28 22.72
C TRP A 23 6.09 6.71 23.15
N GLY A 24 6.85 7.20 24.11
CA GLY A 24 7.26 8.61 24.08
C GLY A 24 8.71 8.65 23.61
N GLU A 25 9.31 9.81 23.49
CA GLU A 25 10.77 9.99 23.28
C GLU A 25 11.67 9.19 24.27
N ALA A 26 11.06 8.55 25.27
CA ALA A 26 11.52 7.47 26.13
C ALA A 26 12.37 6.34 25.48
N VAL A 27 12.25 6.11 24.18
CA VAL A 27 13.01 5.04 23.48
C VAL A 27 14.39 5.51 23.00
N LYS A 28 14.62 6.83 22.92
CA LYS A 28 15.96 7.40 22.72
C LYS A 28 16.92 7.08 23.89
N LEU A 29 16.38 6.55 24.99
CA LEU A 29 17.07 6.60 26.27
C LEU A 29 18.00 5.46 26.61
N ARG A 30 18.02 4.30 25.94
CA ARG A 30 18.82 3.17 26.47
C ARG A 30 20.35 3.24 26.28
N SER A 31 20.88 4.13 25.45
CA SER A 31 22.34 4.17 25.22
C SER A 31 23.00 5.48 25.67
N LEU A 32 22.41 6.64 25.38
CA LEU A 32 23.07 7.92 25.66
C LEU A 32 22.66 8.50 27.01
N VAL A 33 21.36 8.57 27.31
CA VAL A 33 20.88 8.97 28.64
C VAL A 33 21.15 7.83 29.61
N VAL A 34 20.79 6.60 29.31
CA VAL A 34 21.20 5.43 30.12
C VAL A 34 22.72 5.22 30.14
N GLY A 35 23.53 5.69 29.19
CA GLY A 35 25.00 5.71 29.33
C GLY A 35 25.51 6.80 30.27
N ILE A 36 24.90 7.99 30.24
CA ILE A 36 25.09 9.05 31.24
C ILE A 36 24.56 8.62 32.62
N LEU A 37 23.54 7.75 32.67
CA LEU A 37 22.90 7.26 33.89
C LEU A 37 23.42 5.88 34.40
N LEU A 38 24.12 5.07 33.58
CA LEU A 38 24.71 3.75 33.92
C LEU A 38 26.23 3.78 34.10
N SER A 39 26.89 4.92 33.90
CA SER A 39 28.28 5.11 34.36
C SER A 39 28.45 4.99 35.90
N VAL A 40 27.38 4.64 36.62
CA VAL A 40 27.32 4.45 38.07
C VAL A 40 26.97 3.00 38.49
N ALA A 41 26.72 2.04 37.58
CA ALA A 41 26.44 0.66 38.00
C ALA A 41 26.77 -0.38 36.91
N GLY A 42 27.73 -1.29 37.19
CA GLY A 42 28.18 -2.33 36.25
C GLY A 42 27.73 -3.75 36.61
N GLY A 43 27.73 -4.65 35.60
CA GLY A 43 27.99 -6.09 35.79
C GLY A 43 27.10 -7.14 35.09
N LEU A 44 27.57 -7.60 33.91
CA LEU A 44 27.71 -9.00 33.45
C LEU A 44 26.54 -9.87 32.90
N VAL A 45 26.97 -10.75 31.97
CA VAL A 45 26.26 -11.45 30.89
C VAL A 45 26.31 -12.97 31.11
N GLY A 46 25.35 -13.74 30.53
CA GLY A 46 25.48 -15.18 30.32
C GLY A 46 24.61 -15.72 29.16
N THR A 47 25.21 -16.52 28.27
CA THR A 47 24.62 -17.15 27.06
C THR A 47 24.30 -18.66 27.26
N PRO A 48 23.45 -19.28 26.41
CA PRO A 48 22.89 -20.63 26.61
C PRO A 48 23.54 -21.74 25.75
N ALA A 49 23.15 -23.02 25.98
CA ALA A 49 23.63 -24.19 25.23
C ALA A 49 22.53 -25.16 24.73
N ALA A 50 22.60 -25.44 23.42
CA ALA A 50 22.42 -26.66 22.62
C ALA A 50 21.19 -27.61 22.75
N ASN A 51 20.59 -27.89 21.58
CA ASN A 51 19.60 -28.94 21.27
C ASN A 51 20.23 -30.22 20.68
N ALA A 52 19.51 -31.34 20.81
CA ALA A 52 19.79 -32.65 20.20
C ALA A 52 18.78 -33.01 19.08
N ALA A 53 19.07 -34.10 18.35
CA ALA A 53 18.82 -34.36 16.91
C ALA A 53 17.56 -35.19 16.50
N LEU A 54 17.17 -35.06 15.20
CA LEU A 54 16.70 -35.99 14.11
C LEU A 54 15.84 -37.27 14.43
N PRO A 55 15.14 -37.97 13.48
CA PRO A 55 15.10 -37.92 12.00
C PRO A 55 13.67 -38.10 11.33
N ALA A 56 13.67 -38.39 10.01
CA ALA A 56 12.61 -38.34 8.99
C ALA A 56 11.76 -39.62 8.75
N ALA A 57 10.65 -39.48 7.98
CA ALA A 57 9.99 -40.52 7.15
C ALA A 57 8.91 -39.88 6.21
N THR A 58 9.10 -39.90 4.88
CA THR A 58 8.52 -40.77 3.81
C THR A 58 7.11 -40.43 3.26
N VAL A 59 6.98 -40.63 1.94
CA VAL A 59 6.04 -40.03 0.97
C VAL A 59 4.90 -40.99 0.60
N ALA A 60 3.71 -40.47 0.26
CA ALA A 60 2.66 -41.20 -0.45
C ALA A 60 1.93 -40.30 -1.49
N SER A 61 1.58 -40.90 -2.63
CA SER A 61 1.05 -40.28 -3.87
C SER A 61 -0.48 -40.13 -3.91
N PRO A 62 -1.06 -39.30 -4.82
CA PRO A 62 -2.47 -38.86 -4.78
C PRO A 62 -3.39 -39.56 -5.80
N PRO A 63 -4.73 -39.48 -5.65
CA PRO A 63 -5.66 -39.81 -6.74
C PRO A 63 -6.41 -38.59 -7.33
N ALA A 64 -6.44 -38.63 -8.67
CA ALA A 64 -7.29 -38.08 -9.73
C ALA A 64 -8.43 -37.05 -9.46
N ALA A 65 -8.50 -36.10 -10.40
CA ALA A 65 -9.49 -35.04 -10.57
C ALA A 65 -10.71 -35.47 -11.42
N SER A 66 -11.80 -34.69 -11.32
CA SER A 66 -12.94 -34.67 -12.27
C SER A 66 -13.67 -33.31 -12.22
N PRO A 67 -14.44 -32.93 -13.27
CA PRO A 67 -14.20 -31.68 -14.01
C PRO A 67 -15.21 -30.54 -13.78
N ALA A 68 -14.85 -29.39 -14.36
CA ALA A 68 -15.42 -28.05 -14.23
C ALA A 68 -16.89 -27.90 -14.67
N GLY A 69 -17.64 -27.09 -13.91
CA GLY A 69 -18.99 -26.63 -14.22
C GLY A 69 -19.00 -25.35 -15.08
N GLN A 70 -19.94 -25.29 -16.02
CA GLN A 70 -20.13 -24.27 -17.06
C GLN A 70 -20.51 -22.87 -16.52
N GLN A 71 -20.12 -21.82 -17.26
CA GLN A 71 -20.47 -20.41 -17.00
C GLN A 71 -21.87 -20.02 -17.52
N PRO A 72 -22.59 -19.08 -16.86
CA PRO A 72 -23.92 -18.61 -17.27
C PRO A 72 -23.91 -17.48 -18.33
N THR A 73 -25.03 -17.36 -19.06
CA THR A 73 -25.26 -16.54 -20.27
C THR A 73 -25.62 -15.06 -19.99
N VAL A 74 -25.17 -14.15 -20.89
CA VAL A 74 -25.39 -12.67 -20.89
C VAL A 74 -26.76 -12.30 -21.53
N GLN A 75 -27.44 -11.25 -21.05
CA GLN A 75 -28.73 -10.77 -21.61
C GLN A 75 -28.84 -9.23 -21.73
N ALA A 76 -29.49 -8.78 -22.83
CA ALA A 76 -29.91 -7.43 -23.29
C ALA A 76 -28.83 -6.32 -23.51
N ALA A 77 -28.67 -5.91 -24.77
CA ALA A 77 -27.77 -4.84 -25.22
C ALA A 77 -28.47 -3.46 -25.30
N GLY A 78 -27.90 -2.45 -24.63
CA GLY A 78 -28.22 -1.03 -24.76
C GLY A 78 -27.03 -0.23 -25.31
N THR A 79 -27.03 1.09 -25.13
CA THR A 79 -25.92 1.99 -25.50
C THR A 79 -25.47 2.86 -24.33
N LEU A 80 -24.21 3.28 -24.35
CA LEU A 80 -23.61 4.17 -23.35
C LEU A 80 -22.88 5.32 -24.05
N THR A 81 -23.22 6.56 -23.69
CA THR A 81 -22.51 7.76 -24.17
C THR A 81 -21.46 8.18 -23.16
N LEU A 82 -20.23 8.39 -23.60
CA LEU A 82 -19.10 8.77 -22.78
C LEU A 82 -18.04 9.53 -23.58
N THR A 83 -17.21 10.31 -22.90
CA THR A 83 -15.94 10.79 -23.45
C THR A 83 -14.84 9.77 -23.14
N ALA A 84 -14.02 9.42 -24.13
CA ALA A 84 -12.81 8.62 -23.94
C ALA A 84 -11.59 9.41 -24.44
N GLY A 85 -10.42 9.15 -23.86
CA GLY A 85 -9.19 9.78 -24.31
C GLY A 85 -7.96 8.91 -24.22
N HIS A 86 -6.88 9.40 -24.81
CA HIS A 86 -5.54 8.86 -24.71
C HIS A 86 -4.49 9.98 -24.59
N PHE A 87 -3.44 9.77 -23.80
CA PHE A 87 -2.31 10.69 -23.70
C PHE A 87 -1.00 10.02 -23.27
N ASN A 88 0.09 10.22 -24.01
CA ASN A 88 1.45 9.91 -23.56
C ASN A 88 2.03 11.11 -22.76
N MET A 89 2.42 10.89 -21.51
CA MET A 89 2.90 11.93 -20.58
C MET A 89 4.41 12.21 -20.64
N ALA A 90 5.16 11.52 -21.51
CA ALA A 90 6.59 11.71 -21.75
C ALA A 90 7.53 11.49 -20.53
N GLY A 91 7.07 10.82 -19.46
CA GLY A 91 7.93 10.29 -18.39
C GLY A 91 8.86 11.29 -17.68
N GLY A 92 8.51 12.59 -17.67
CA GLY A 92 9.35 13.64 -17.08
C GLY A 92 10.54 14.09 -17.93
N HIS A 93 10.47 13.94 -19.26
CA HIS A 93 11.56 14.32 -20.15
C HIS A 93 11.96 15.82 -20.02
N PRO A 94 13.25 16.14 -19.80
CA PRO A 94 13.70 17.50 -19.42
C PRO A 94 13.52 18.57 -20.49
N THR A 95 13.23 18.19 -21.74
CA THR A 95 12.99 19.13 -22.84
C THR A 95 11.60 19.77 -22.81
N HIS A 96 10.66 19.25 -21.99
CA HIS A 96 9.25 19.68 -22.02
C HIS A 96 8.73 20.18 -20.66
N GLY A 97 9.60 20.51 -19.71
CA GLY A 97 9.20 21.16 -18.45
C GLY A 97 10.08 20.80 -17.26
N VAL A 98 9.95 21.57 -16.19
CA VAL A 98 10.57 21.26 -14.90
C VAL A 98 9.92 20.02 -14.27
N LYS A 99 10.70 19.29 -13.46
CA LYS A 99 10.33 18.02 -12.78
C LYS A 99 9.26 18.18 -11.69
N GLY A 100 8.38 19.18 -11.83
CA GLY A 100 7.43 19.62 -10.83
C GLY A 100 6.03 19.06 -11.04
N ASN A 101 5.10 19.66 -10.31
CA ASN A 101 3.71 19.25 -10.21
C ASN A 101 2.82 19.82 -11.33
N GLU A 102 3.33 20.74 -12.14
CA GLU A 102 2.58 21.49 -13.15
C GLU A 102 2.02 20.58 -14.26
N VAL A 103 2.75 19.51 -14.62
CA VAL A 103 2.32 18.52 -15.62
C VAL A 103 1.03 17.81 -15.17
N ALA A 104 1.04 17.33 -13.92
CA ALA A 104 -0.10 16.69 -13.29
C ALA A 104 -1.28 17.65 -13.15
N ASP A 105 -1.03 18.89 -12.71
CA ASP A 105 -2.07 19.91 -12.51
C ASP A 105 -2.76 20.31 -13.82
N ALA A 106 -2.00 20.48 -14.90
CA ALA A 106 -2.56 20.82 -16.21
C ALA A 106 -3.47 19.70 -16.74
N LEU A 107 -3.04 18.44 -16.65
CA LEU A 107 -3.86 17.30 -17.09
C LEU A 107 -5.11 17.13 -16.22
N ALA A 108 -5.00 17.32 -14.90
CA ALA A 108 -6.15 17.31 -14.00
C ALA A 108 -7.21 18.37 -14.37
N GLN A 109 -6.79 19.57 -14.80
CA GLN A 109 -7.70 20.61 -15.29
C GLN A 109 -8.38 20.23 -16.61
N ASP A 110 -7.66 19.58 -17.54
CA ASP A 110 -8.23 19.05 -18.79
C ASP A 110 -9.27 17.95 -18.52
N ILE A 111 -9.00 17.07 -17.55
CA ILE A 111 -9.92 16.03 -17.11
C ILE A 111 -11.17 16.64 -16.48
N ASN A 112 -11.01 17.56 -15.52
CA ASN A 112 -12.12 18.18 -14.80
C ASN A 112 -13.09 18.94 -15.72
N ARG A 113 -12.62 19.48 -16.85
CA ARG A 113 -13.50 20.09 -17.89
C ARG A 113 -14.42 19.09 -18.59
N ARG A 114 -14.17 17.79 -18.46
CA ARG A 114 -14.91 16.69 -19.12
C ARG A 114 -15.69 15.83 -18.12
N VAL A 115 -15.60 16.12 -16.83
CA VAL A 115 -16.40 15.47 -15.80
C VAL A 115 -17.85 15.99 -15.86
N PRO A 116 -18.88 15.13 -15.68
CA PRO A 116 -18.81 13.68 -15.42
C PRO A 116 -18.83 12.79 -16.67
N GLN A 117 -18.79 13.36 -17.88
CA GLN A 117 -18.93 12.63 -19.14
C GLN A 117 -17.70 11.75 -19.47
N LEU A 118 -16.53 12.08 -18.92
CA LEU A 118 -15.33 11.25 -19.07
C LEU A 118 -15.58 9.86 -18.50
N GLY A 119 -15.58 8.86 -19.38
CA GLY A 119 -15.58 7.44 -19.02
C GLY A 119 -14.19 7.00 -18.59
N PHE A 120 -13.18 7.22 -19.43
CA PHE A 120 -11.78 6.95 -19.11
C PHE A 120 -10.79 7.68 -20.02
N LEU A 121 -9.58 7.91 -19.49
CA LEU A 121 -8.39 8.40 -20.18
C LEU A 121 -7.28 7.34 -20.02
N THR A 122 -6.78 6.82 -21.13
CA THR A 122 -5.62 5.93 -21.14
C THR A 122 -4.32 6.72 -21.21
N ILE A 123 -3.29 6.25 -20.53
CA ILE A 123 -2.02 6.96 -20.36
C ILE A 123 -0.85 6.02 -20.64
N ASN A 124 0.09 6.49 -21.44
CA ASN A 124 1.44 5.90 -21.53
C ASN A 124 2.47 6.86 -20.93
N GLU A 125 3.60 6.32 -20.51
CA GLU A 125 4.70 7.07 -19.88
C GLU A 125 4.29 7.92 -18.67
N GLY A 126 3.33 7.42 -17.89
CA GLY A 126 2.89 8.06 -16.65
C GLY A 126 3.91 7.86 -15.54
N CYS A 127 4.11 8.89 -14.71
CA CYS A 127 4.86 8.81 -13.46
C CYS A 127 3.88 8.63 -12.30
N LEU A 128 4.14 7.69 -11.39
CA LEU A 128 3.21 7.34 -10.31
C LEU A 128 2.86 8.54 -9.42
N ASP A 129 3.85 9.32 -8.99
CA ASP A 129 3.65 10.54 -8.19
C ASP A 129 2.76 11.59 -8.88
N TRP A 130 2.88 11.74 -10.20
CA TRP A 130 2.02 12.63 -10.97
C TRP A 130 0.58 12.10 -11.06
N LEU A 131 0.42 10.79 -11.23
CA LEU A 131 -0.88 10.15 -11.30
C LEU A 131 -1.63 10.21 -9.96
N GLU A 132 -0.93 10.00 -8.84
CA GLU A 132 -1.47 10.17 -7.48
C GLU A 132 -1.92 11.63 -7.26
N ARG A 133 -1.15 12.59 -7.76
CA ARG A 133 -1.50 14.02 -7.70
C ARG A 133 -2.71 14.37 -8.57
N ILE A 134 -2.85 13.78 -9.76
CA ILE A 134 -4.04 13.95 -10.60
C ILE A 134 -5.26 13.39 -9.86
N GLU A 135 -5.18 12.15 -9.36
CA GLU A 135 -6.28 11.48 -8.64
C GLU A 135 -6.80 12.32 -7.48
N ALA A 136 -5.91 12.91 -6.68
CA ALA A 136 -6.25 13.77 -5.56
C ALA A 136 -7.04 15.05 -5.95
N GLN A 137 -7.02 15.45 -7.24
CA GLN A 137 -7.71 16.62 -7.76
C GLN A 137 -9.02 16.29 -8.51
N LEU A 138 -9.37 15.01 -8.62
CA LEU A 138 -10.59 14.57 -9.28
C LEU A 138 -11.71 14.27 -8.26
N PRO A 139 -12.99 14.30 -8.68
CA PRO A 139 -14.08 13.84 -7.83
C PRO A 139 -13.91 12.36 -7.43
N ALA A 140 -14.44 11.99 -6.27
CA ALA A 140 -14.33 10.63 -5.72
C ALA A 140 -14.90 9.50 -6.61
N THR A 141 -15.68 9.83 -7.65
CA THR A 141 -16.15 8.86 -8.66
C THR A 141 -15.06 8.47 -9.66
N TYR A 142 -13.93 9.18 -9.69
CA TYR A 142 -12.79 8.92 -10.55
C TYR A 142 -11.63 8.36 -9.76
N THR A 143 -10.91 7.41 -10.35
CA THR A 143 -9.72 6.79 -9.75
C THR A 143 -8.75 6.38 -10.85
N VAL A 144 -7.52 6.04 -10.47
CA VAL A 144 -6.44 5.70 -11.40
C VAL A 144 -5.99 4.26 -11.20
N ARG A 145 -5.78 3.52 -12.30
CA ARG A 145 -4.95 2.31 -12.28
C ARG A 145 -3.64 2.60 -12.96
N PHE A 146 -2.56 2.18 -12.33
CA PHE A 146 -1.20 2.30 -12.81
C PHE A 146 -0.56 0.91 -12.81
N ASP A 147 0.22 0.63 -13.85
CA ASP A 147 0.98 -0.60 -14.00
C ASP A 147 2.42 -0.22 -14.39
N PRO A 148 3.41 -0.48 -13.51
CA PRO A 148 4.79 -0.08 -13.74
C PRO A 148 5.47 -0.96 -14.78
N ILE A 149 6.12 -0.34 -15.76
CA ILE A 149 6.94 -1.06 -16.72
C ILE A 149 8.20 -1.59 -16.01
N ARG A 150 8.51 -2.86 -16.24
CA ARG A 150 9.68 -3.52 -15.65
C ARG A 150 10.75 -3.80 -16.70
N GLY A 151 12.00 -3.50 -16.36
CA GLY A 151 13.15 -3.81 -17.20
C GLY A 151 13.39 -5.32 -17.35
N GLY A 152 14.32 -5.69 -18.23
CA GLY A 152 14.71 -7.10 -18.46
C GLY A 152 15.21 -7.83 -17.20
N ASN A 153 15.69 -7.08 -16.19
CA ASN A 153 16.14 -7.58 -14.89
C ASN A 153 15.02 -7.64 -13.82
N GLY A 154 13.77 -7.34 -14.18
CA GLY A 154 12.61 -7.35 -13.28
C GLY A 154 12.42 -6.09 -12.43
N GLN A 155 13.38 -5.16 -12.43
CA GLN A 155 13.27 -3.90 -11.70
C GLN A 155 12.27 -2.95 -12.37
N VAL A 156 11.51 -2.22 -11.56
CA VAL A 156 10.60 -1.16 -12.03
C VAL A 156 11.41 -0.04 -12.68
N ALA A 157 11.03 0.33 -13.90
CA ALA A 157 11.57 1.49 -14.58
C ALA A 157 11.12 2.77 -13.86
N ASN A 158 12.01 3.75 -13.78
CA ASN A 158 11.69 5.06 -13.22
C ASN A 158 11.53 6.09 -14.34
N CYS A 159 10.71 7.10 -14.08
CA CYS A 159 10.69 8.34 -14.82
C CYS A 159 12.07 9.02 -14.78
N LYS A 160 12.24 10.17 -15.45
CA LYS A 160 13.49 10.95 -15.37
C LYS A 160 13.71 11.63 -13.99
N HIS A 161 12.89 11.28 -13.00
CA HIS A 161 12.99 11.53 -11.57
C HIS A 161 12.62 10.26 -10.79
N GLU A 162 12.80 10.26 -9.46
CA GLU A 162 12.58 9.09 -8.59
C GLU A 162 11.10 8.76 -8.40
N SER A 163 10.48 8.24 -9.46
CA SER A 163 9.07 7.83 -9.51
C SER A 163 8.91 6.68 -10.50
N PRO A 164 8.15 5.61 -10.17
CA PRO A 164 7.84 4.54 -11.11
C PRO A 164 7.23 5.05 -12.42
N PHE A 165 7.70 4.49 -13.54
CA PHE A 165 7.26 4.76 -14.92
C PHE A 165 6.36 3.63 -15.42
N GLY A 166 5.26 3.95 -16.10
CA GLY A 166 4.36 2.91 -16.57
C GLY A 166 3.14 3.38 -17.34
N ASN A 167 2.22 2.45 -17.54
CA ASN A 167 0.92 2.69 -18.16
C ASN A 167 -0.12 3.01 -17.10
N ALA A 168 -1.12 3.81 -17.44
CA ALA A 168 -2.24 4.07 -16.54
C ALA A 168 -3.57 4.23 -17.26
N ILE A 169 -4.66 4.06 -16.51
CA ILE A 169 -6.03 4.34 -16.94
C ILE A 169 -6.72 5.11 -15.83
N ILE A 170 -7.09 6.35 -16.11
CA ILE A 170 -7.96 7.17 -15.25
C ILE A 170 -9.39 6.88 -15.68
N TYR A 171 -10.29 6.55 -14.76
CA TYR A 171 -11.65 6.14 -15.15
C TYR A 171 -12.71 6.53 -14.14
N ASN A 172 -13.94 6.67 -14.64
CA ASN A 172 -15.15 6.84 -13.84
C ASN A 172 -15.66 5.47 -13.38
N THR A 173 -15.73 5.26 -12.07
CA THR A 173 -16.21 4.03 -11.42
C THR A 173 -17.68 3.71 -11.71
N GLY A 174 -18.48 4.71 -12.09
CA GLY A 174 -19.85 4.50 -12.57
C GLY A 174 -19.94 4.04 -14.03
N VAL A 175 -18.88 4.23 -14.82
CA VAL A 175 -18.79 3.79 -16.23
C VAL A 175 -18.13 2.42 -16.34
N LEU A 176 -16.96 2.26 -15.72
CA LEU A 176 -16.29 0.97 -15.52
C LEU A 176 -16.57 0.51 -14.08
N VAL A 177 -17.69 -0.21 -13.92
CA VAL A 177 -18.12 -0.74 -12.61
C VAL A 177 -17.24 -1.93 -12.23
N ASP A 178 -16.68 -1.89 -11.02
CA ASP A 178 -15.79 -2.88 -10.43
C ASP A 178 -14.73 -3.45 -11.41
N PRO A 179 -13.88 -2.58 -11.98
CA PRO A 179 -13.01 -3.01 -13.05
C PRO A 179 -11.83 -3.82 -12.53
N GLN A 180 -11.57 -4.91 -13.21
CA GLN A 180 -10.46 -5.83 -13.00
C GLN A 180 -9.24 -5.37 -13.79
N PRO A 181 -8.18 -4.87 -13.14
CA PRO A 181 -6.95 -4.55 -13.84
C PRO A 181 -6.23 -5.84 -14.25
N VAL A 182 -5.80 -5.90 -15.50
CA VAL A 182 -5.00 -7.01 -16.02
C VAL A 182 -3.87 -6.41 -16.86
N ALA A 183 -2.65 -6.65 -16.40
CA ALA A 183 -1.43 -6.36 -17.14
C ALA A 183 -1.10 -7.54 -18.07
N HIS A 184 -0.67 -7.24 -19.29
CA HIS A 184 -0.30 -8.20 -20.31
C HIS A 184 1.11 -7.90 -20.82
N ASP A 185 1.99 -8.88 -20.70
CA ASP A 185 3.31 -8.86 -21.34
C ASP A 185 3.12 -9.01 -22.86
N LEU A 186 3.61 -8.05 -23.63
CA LEU A 186 3.52 -8.05 -25.10
C LEU A 186 4.57 -8.93 -25.78
N ARG A 187 5.29 -9.74 -25.00
CA ARG A 187 6.26 -10.75 -25.44
C ARG A 187 7.39 -10.14 -26.25
N ALA A 188 8.05 -9.15 -25.66
CA ALA A 188 9.25 -8.56 -26.22
C ALA A 188 10.31 -9.65 -26.53
N LEU A 189 11.11 -9.41 -27.57
CA LEU A 189 12.22 -10.30 -27.91
C LEU A 189 13.25 -10.32 -26.77
N GLU A 190 13.96 -11.44 -26.62
CA GLU A 190 15.00 -11.58 -25.60
C GLU A 190 16.07 -10.48 -25.78
N GLY A 191 16.36 -9.75 -24.70
CA GLY A 191 17.28 -8.60 -24.70
C GLY A 191 16.66 -7.26 -25.12
N ALA A 192 15.40 -7.24 -25.56
CA ALA A 192 14.69 -6.01 -25.88
C ALA A 192 14.02 -5.38 -24.64
N GLU A 193 13.68 -4.09 -24.75
CA GLU A 193 12.86 -3.40 -23.76
C GLU A 193 11.49 -4.07 -23.67
N LYS A 194 11.06 -4.40 -22.45
CA LYS A 194 9.74 -4.99 -22.22
C LYS A 194 8.66 -3.92 -22.38
N ARG A 195 7.62 -4.28 -23.13
CA ARG A 195 6.43 -3.46 -23.34
C ARG A 195 5.22 -4.19 -22.80
N GLU A 196 4.33 -3.45 -22.18
CA GLU A 196 3.17 -3.99 -21.46
C GLU A 196 1.89 -3.31 -21.95
N MET A 197 0.77 -4.02 -21.82
CA MET A 197 -0.57 -3.51 -22.04
C MET A 197 -1.38 -3.64 -20.75
N LEU A 198 -1.99 -2.54 -20.31
CA LEU A 198 -2.87 -2.51 -19.15
C LEU A 198 -4.32 -2.47 -19.62
N CYS A 199 -5.17 -3.35 -19.10
CA CYS A 199 -6.60 -3.37 -19.38
C CYS A 199 -7.43 -3.33 -18.10
N LEU A 200 -8.51 -2.55 -18.09
CA LEU A 200 -9.52 -2.51 -17.04
C LEU A 200 -10.81 -3.17 -17.54
N ARG A 201 -11.11 -4.36 -17.03
CA ARG A 201 -12.27 -5.17 -17.42
C ARG A 201 -13.42 -5.02 -16.44
N SER A 202 -14.51 -4.41 -16.86
CA SER A 202 -15.79 -4.38 -16.13
C SER A 202 -16.67 -5.53 -16.62
N VAL A 203 -16.77 -6.59 -15.81
CA VAL A 203 -17.67 -7.72 -16.10
C VAL A 203 -19.13 -7.25 -16.03
N ALA A 204 -19.46 -6.42 -15.04
CA ALA A 204 -20.81 -5.88 -14.84
C ALA A 204 -21.39 -5.17 -16.07
N ARG A 205 -20.54 -4.59 -16.93
CA ARG A 205 -20.95 -3.88 -18.15
C ARG A 205 -20.43 -4.50 -19.45
N MET A 206 -19.79 -5.67 -19.37
CA MET A 206 -19.07 -6.29 -20.48
C MET A 206 -18.22 -5.26 -21.25
N LEU A 207 -17.52 -4.39 -20.51
CA LEU A 207 -16.78 -3.24 -21.05
C LEU A 207 -15.31 -3.32 -20.62
N VAL A 208 -14.39 -3.06 -21.56
CA VAL A 208 -12.95 -3.03 -21.30
C VAL A 208 -12.34 -1.76 -21.89
N ALA A 209 -11.52 -1.08 -21.08
CA ALA A 209 -10.60 -0.05 -21.56
C ALA A 209 -9.18 -0.58 -21.45
N CYS A 210 -8.43 -0.55 -22.55
CA CYS A 210 -7.05 -1.00 -22.61
C CYS A 210 -6.11 0.11 -23.06
N THR A 211 -4.86 0.03 -22.63
CA THR A 211 -3.77 0.82 -23.16
C THR A 211 -2.52 0.01 -23.44
N ALA A 212 -1.94 0.21 -24.61
CA ALA A 212 -0.72 -0.46 -25.05
C ALA A 212 0.30 0.59 -25.48
N HIS A 213 1.56 0.39 -25.11
CA HIS A 213 2.67 1.23 -25.53
C HIS A 213 3.69 0.34 -26.25
N LEU A 214 3.80 0.48 -27.57
CA LEU A 214 4.69 -0.37 -28.36
C LEU A 214 6.10 0.20 -28.45
N VAL A 215 7.08 -0.65 -28.77
CA VAL A 215 8.48 -0.25 -28.85
C VAL A 215 8.71 0.86 -29.88
N ALA A 216 9.42 1.91 -29.48
CA ALA A 216 9.86 2.98 -30.36
C ALA A 216 11.13 2.58 -31.16
N SER A 217 11.42 3.32 -32.24
CA SER A 217 12.55 3.16 -33.20
C SER A 217 12.19 2.52 -34.55
N GLY A 218 12.76 3.07 -35.62
CA GLY A 218 12.69 2.51 -36.98
C GLY A 218 13.52 1.22 -37.16
N GLU A 219 14.38 0.88 -36.19
CA GLU A 219 15.15 -0.37 -36.20
C GLU A 219 14.37 -1.55 -35.58
N ASN A 220 13.30 -1.26 -34.84
CA ASN A 220 12.53 -2.25 -34.06
C ASN A 220 11.20 -2.67 -34.72
N VAL A 221 11.07 -2.52 -36.05
CA VAL A 221 9.81 -2.74 -36.78
C VAL A 221 9.25 -4.16 -36.58
N GLU A 222 10.10 -5.19 -36.62
CA GLU A 222 9.67 -6.58 -36.44
C GLU A 222 9.19 -6.85 -35.00
N GLN A 223 9.87 -6.27 -34.00
CA GLN A 223 9.43 -6.39 -32.60
C GLN A 223 8.06 -5.72 -32.43
N ARG A 224 7.89 -4.50 -32.93
CA ARG A 224 6.62 -3.78 -32.87
C ARG A 224 5.47 -4.55 -33.52
N ARG A 225 5.74 -5.20 -34.67
CA ARG A 225 4.77 -6.07 -35.34
C ARG A 225 4.33 -7.24 -34.45
N ARG A 226 5.26 -7.86 -33.72
CA ARG A 226 4.96 -8.96 -32.79
C ARG A 226 4.16 -8.49 -31.59
N GLU A 227 4.53 -7.37 -30.99
CA GLU A 227 3.80 -6.77 -29.88
C GLU A 227 2.36 -6.44 -30.31
N ALA A 228 2.16 -5.82 -31.48
CA ALA A 228 0.82 -5.54 -32.01
C ALA A 228 0.01 -6.82 -32.32
N ALA A 229 0.66 -7.89 -32.80
CA ALA A 229 0.02 -9.18 -33.00
C ALA A 229 -0.40 -9.83 -31.67
N GLU A 230 0.41 -9.67 -30.62
CA GLU A 230 0.07 -10.14 -29.27
C GLU A 230 -1.08 -9.32 -28.66
N VAL A 231 -1.09 -8.00 -28.83
CA VAL A 231 -2.25 -7.16 -28.48
C VAL A 231 -3.52 -7.72 -29.14
N LYS A 232 -3.50 -7.95 -30.45
CA LYS A 232 -4.63 -8.56 -31.17
C LYS A 232 -5.03 -9.91 -30.56
N ARG A 233 -4.07 -10.79 -30.26
CA ARG A 233 -4.32 -12.12 -29.68
C ARG A 233 -4.99 -12.00 -28.31
N VAL A 234 -4.46 -11.17 -27.42
CA VAL A 234 -5.00 -10.94 -26.08
C VAL A 234 -6.42 -10.39 -26.18
N LEU A 235 -6.65 -9.38 -27.01
CA LEU A 235 -7.97 -8.77 -27.17
C LEU A 235 -9.00 -9.77 -27.70
N ALA A 236 -8.62 -10.64 -28.63
CA ALA A 236 -9.50 -11.67 -29.18
C ALA A 236 -9.74 -12.84 -28.20
N ALA A 237 -8.75 -13.24 -27.41
CA ALA A 237 -8.84 -14.40 -26.53
C ALA A 237 -9.47 -14.07 -25.18
N ASP A 238 -9.02 -13.00 -24.54
CA ASP A 238 -9.29 -12.74 -23.12
C ASP A 238 -10.50 -11.81 -22.93
N TYR A 239 -10.85 -11.04 -23.97
CA TYR A 239 -11.96 -10.07 -23.95
C TYR A 239 -13.00 -10.34 -25.04
N SER A 240 -13.09 -11.58 -25.52
CA SER A 240 -14.17 -12.00 -26.41
C SER A 240 -15.54 -11.71 -25.78
N GLY A 241 -16.44 -11.10 -26.56
CA GLY A 241 -17.77 -10.71 -26.11
C GLY A 241 -17.84 -9.40 -25.31
N TYR A 242 -16.71 -8.76 -25.00
CA TYR A 242 -16.69 -7.43 -24.40
C TYR A 242 -16.74 -6.34 -25.46
N THR A 243 -17.29 -5.19 -25.08
CA THR A 243 -17.05 -3.92 -25.77
C THR A 243 -15.67 -3.42 -25.36
N VAL A 244 -14.73 -3.35 -26.30
CA VAL A 244 -13.33 -3.00 -26.02
C VAL A 244 -12.98 -1.66 -26.65
N LEU A 245 -12.34 -0.79 -25.88
CA LEU A 245 -11.69 0.44 -26.36
C LEU A 245 -10.19 0.33 -26.05
N LEU A 246 -9.35 0.74 -27.00
CA LEU A 246 -7.90 0.65 -26.90
C LEU A 246 -7.29 2.01 -27.24
N GLY A 247 -6.60 2.64 -26.30
CA GLY A 247 -5.80 3.86 -26.58
C GLY A 247 -4.32 3.61 -26.36
N GLY A 248 -3.44 4.21 -27.15
CA GLY A 248 -2.01 3.94 -26.97
C GLY A 248 -1.10 4.70 -27.92
N ASP A 249 0.13 4.91 -27.49
CA ASP A 249 1.26 5.26 -28.33
C ASP A 249 1.79 3.98 -28.99
N LEU A 250 1.43 3.81 -30.26
CA LEU A 250 1.80 2.62 -31.02
C LEU A 250 3.08 2.81 -31.83
N ASN A 251 3.66 4.02 -31.83
CA ASN A 251 4.92 4.35 -32.49
C ASN A 251 5.00 3.99 -34.00
N ASP A 252 3.88 3.80 -34.69
CA ASP A 252 3.85 3.40 -36.11
C ASP A 252 2.69 4.02 -36.89
N ASP A 253 2.87 4.11 -38.21
CA ASP A 253 1.94 4.73 -39.14
C ASP A 253 0.62 3.93 -39.27
N PRO A 254 -0.52 4.59 -39.55
CA PRO A 254 -1.82 3.93 -39.70
C PRO A 254 -1.85 2.84 -40.76
N LEU A 255 -0.96 2.86 -41.76
CA LEU A 255 -0.87 1.89 -42.86
C LEU A 255 0.20 0.81 -42.64
N SER A 256 0.92 0.85 -41.52
CA SER A 256 1.98 -0.13 -41.20
C SER A 256 1.43 -1.54 -40.96
N GLN A 257 2.31 -2.54 -41.13
CA GLN A 257 1.97 -3.93 -40.82
C GLN A 257 1.69 -4.16 -39.32
N ALA A 258 2.25 -3.34 -38.44
CA ALA A 258 1.98 -3.42 -37.01
C ALA A 258 0.53 -2.99 -36.72
N THR A 259 0.13 -1.78 -37.15
CA THR A 259 -1.23 -1.24 -36.91
C THR A 259 -2.30 -1.99 -37.69
N SER A 260 -1.95 -2.63 -38.81
CA SER A 260 -2.81 -3.57 -39.55
C SER A 260 -3.41 -4.69 -38.68
N ASN A 261 -2.77 -5.08 -37.57
CA ASN A 261 -3.33 -6.06 -36.64
C ASN A 261 -4.51 -5.52 -35.83
N LEU A 262 -4.74 -4.21 -35.79
CA LEU A 262 -5.78 -3.58 -34.98
C LEU A 262 -6.95 -3.08 -35.82
N TYR A 263 -6.69 -2.55 -37.02
CA TYR A 263 -7.74 -2.05 -37.92
C TYR A 263 -8.69 -3.15 -38.40
N HIS A 264 -9.99 -2.85 -38.36
CA HIS A 264 -11.05 -3.70 -38.90
C HIS A 264 -10.81 -4.03 -40.38
N SER A 265 -11.10 -5.27 -40.79
CA SER A 265 -10.84 -5.77 -42.14
C SER A 265 -11.51 -4.96 -43.26
N GLY A 266 -12.60 -4.26 -42.97
CA GLY A 266 -13.27 -3.33 -43.90
C GLY A 266 -12.45 -2.08 -44.28
N TYR A 267 -11.36 -1.79 -43.57
CA TYR A 267 -10.35 -0.82 -44.01
C TYR A 267 -9.33 -1.43 -45.00
N GLY A 268 -9.38 -2.74 -45.23
CA GLY A 268 -8.48 -3.49 -46.12
C GLY A 268 -8.83 -3.35 -47.60
N GLY A 269 -7.89 -3.71 -48.48
CA GLY A 269 -8.00 -3.49 -49.93
C GLY A 269 -6.81 -2.75 -50.54
N ILE A 270 -5.76 -2.53 -49.74
CA ILE A 270 -4.48 -1.94 -50.16
C ILE A 270 -3.45 -3.08 -50.23
N PRO A 271 -2.89 -3.38 -51.41
CA PRO A 271 -1.89 -4.46 -51.53
C PRO A 271 -0.69 -4.24 -50.60
N GLY A 272 -0.40 -5.21 -49.73
CA GLY A 272 0.73 -5.17 -48.78
C GLY A 272 0.48 -4.35 -47.51
N GLN A 273 -0.74 -3.83 -47.31
CA GLN A 273 -1.17 -3.08 -46.12
C GLN A 273 -2.55 -3.56 -45.66
N GLU A 274 -2.79 -4.87 -45.73
CA GLU A 274 -4.07 -5.48 -45.39
C GLU A 274 -4.46 -5.21 -43.94
N ALA A 275 -5.75 -5.06 -43.64
CA ALA A 275 -6.26 -4.88 -42.29
C ALA A 275 -6.82 -6.21 -41.76
N HIS A 276 -6.40 -6.61 -40.57
CA HIS A 276 -6.70 -7.94 -40.00
C HIS A 276 -7.20 -7.89 -38.56
N GLY A 277 -7.39 -6.70 -38.00
CA GLY A 277 -7.94 -6.49 -36.67
C GLY A 277 -9.47 -6.35 -36.70
N SER A 278 -9.99 -5.68 -35.67
CA SER A 278 -11.43 -5.58 -35.43
C SER A 278 -11.88 -4.18 -35.06
N PHE A 279 -10.99 -3.19 -35.04
CA PHE A 279 -11.31 -1.86 -34.51
C PHE A 279 -11.49 -0.79 -35.58
N LYS A 280 -12.33 0.18 -35.24
CA LYS A 280 -12.42 1.48 -35.90
C LYS A 280 -11.54 2.48 -35.16
N GLU A 281 -10.86 3.37 -35.88
CA GLU A 281 -10.14 4.49 -35.27
C GLU A 281 -11.09 5.66 -35.04
N ALA A 282 -11.13 6.21 -33.82
CA ALA A 282 -12.01 7.32 -33.47
C ALA A 282 -11.66 8.62 -34.22
N PHE A 283 -10.41 8.76 -34.66
CA PHE A 283 -9.87 9.92 -35.36
C PHE A 283 -9.76 9.72 -36.87
N SER A 284 -10.41 8.68 -37.41
CA SER A 284 -10.41 8.45 -38.85
C SER A 284 -10.99 9.68 -39.59
N PRO A 285 -10.34 10.14 -40.69
CA PRO A 285 -10.88 11.24 -41.51
C PRO A 285 -12.21 10.87 -42.19
N CYS A 286 -12.58 9.58 -42.20
CA CYS A 286 -13.87 9.10 -42.71
C CYS A 286 -14.96 9.05 -41.62
N GLY A 287 -14.67 9.59 -40.42
CA GLY A 287 -15.58 9.62 -39.29
C GLY A 287 -16.00 8.21 -38.87
N ASN A 288 -17.30 7.93 -38.95
CA ASN A 288 -17.85 6.64 -38.53
C ASN A 288 -17.75 5.53 -39.59
N GLU A 289 -17.38 5.85 -40.83
CA GLU A 289 -17.34 4.90 -41.93
C GLU A 289 -16.08 4.03 -41.91
N ILE A 290 -16.29 2.72 -42.04
CA ILE A 290 -15.22 1.74 -42.22
C ILE A 290 -15.12 1.42 -43.71
N LYS A 291 -14.24 2.14 -44.41
CA LYS A 291 -13.98 1.98 -45.85
C LYS A 291 -12.52 2.30 -46.16
N VAL A 292 -12.06 2.01 -47.36
CA VAL A 292 -10.64 2.11 -47.71
C VAL A 292 -10.20 3.55 -47.98
N ARG A 293 -10.96 4.27 -48.80
CA ARG A 293 -10.62 5.60 -49.30
C ARG A 293 -11.79 6.57 -49.20
N TYR A 294 -11.48 7.86 -49.21
CA TYR A 294 -12.44 8.95 -49.36
C TYR A 294 -11.90 10.02 -50.31
N LEU A 295 -12.81 10.83 -50.86
CA LEU A 295 -12.44 12.00 -51.65
C LEU A 295 -12.32 13.20 -50.72
N GLY A 296 -11.15 13.81 -50.68
CA GLY A 296 -10.90 15.03 -49.92
C GLY A 296 -11.56 16.25 -50.56
N PRO A 297 -11.54 17.41 -49.87
CA PRO A 297 -12.19 18.63 -50.34
C PRO A 297 -11.70 19.14 -51.71
N GLY A 298 -10.46 18.80 -52.10
CA GLY A 298 -9.89 19.14 -53.41
C GLY A 298 -10.08 18.06 -54.48
N GLY A 299 -10.84 16.98 -54.19
CA GLY A 299 -11.04 15.84 -55.09
C GLY A 299 -9.90 14.82 -55.07
N GLU A 300 -8.89 15.00 -54.24
CA GLU A 300 -7.81 14.03 -54.05
C GLU A 300 -8.30 12.80 -53.28
N GLU A 301 -7.81 11.63 -53.68
CA GLU A 301 -8.19 10.36 -53.07
C GLU A 301 -7.28 10.05 -51.87
N ASN A 302 -7.84 10.07 -50.67
CA ASN A 302 -7.14 9.91 -49.40
C ASN A 302 -7.55 8.60 -48.69
N TRP A 303 -6.74 8.15 -47.73
CA TRP A 303 -6.98 6.93 -46.96
C TRP A 303 -7.82 7.19 -45.72
N CYS A 304 -8.79 6.30 -45.43
CA CYS A 304 -9.51 6.37 -44.15
C CYS A 304 -8.65 5.90 -42.96
N ARG A 305 -7.58 5.13 -43.22
CA ARG A 305 -6.48 4.89 -42.29
C ARG A 305 -5.47 6.03 -42.42
N GLY A 306 -5.88 7.22 -41.98
CA GLY A 306 -5.09 8.44 -42.09
C GLY A 306 -4.54 8.96 -40.77
N GLY A 307 -5.19 8.61 -39.65
CA GLY A 307 -4.87 9.06 -38.30
C GLY A 307 -4.69 10.57 -38.13
N VAL A 308 -4.38 10.99 -36.92
CA VAL A 308 -3.93 12.36 -36.65
C VAL A 308 -2.52 12.28 -36.06
N ALA A 309 -1.56 12.95 -36.69
CA ALA A 309 -0.22 13.06 -36.15
C ALA A 309 -0.26 13.83 -34.81
N THR A 310 0.10 13.13 -33.74
CA THR A 310 0.10 13.69 -32.39
C THR A 310 1.41 14.38 -32.07
N HIS A 311 2.53 14.07 -32.73
CA HIS A 311 3.74 14.91 -32.71
C HIS A 311 4.79 14.58 -33.80
N GLY A 312 5.56 15.59 -34.25
CA GLY A 312 6.79 15.43 -35.04
C GLY A 312 6.70 14.53 -36.29
N PHE A 313 7.84 13.97 -36.70
CA PHE A 313 7.89 12.84 -37.62
C PHE A 313 7.81 11.53 -36.80
N ASN A 314 6.81 10.68 -37.07
CA ASN A 314 6.69 9.29 -36.58
C ASN A 314 6.29 9.05 -35.11
N LYS A 315 5.60 9.98 -34.43
CA LYS A 315 4.91 9.68 -33.15
C LYS A 315 3.41 9.60 -33.37
N PHE A 316 2.85 8.41 -33.14
CA PHE A 316 1.48 8.07 -33.50
C PHE A 316 0.73 7.48 -32.31
N ASP A 317 -0.12 8.32 -31.74
CA ASP A 317 -1.09 7.92 -30.72
C ASP A 317 -2.43 7.57 -31.37
N TYR A 318 -3.11 6.59 -30.79
CA TYR A 318 -4.38 6.10 -31.32
C TYR A 318 -5.45 6.01 -30.23
N LEU A 319 -6.70 6.13 -30.67
CA LEU A 319 -7.87 5.70 -29.90
C LEU A 319 -8.75 4.82 -30.80
N PHE A 320 -8.65 3.51 -30.58
CA PHE A 320 -9.44 2.47 -31.23
C PHE A 320 -10.72 2.16 -30.46
N VAL A 321 -11.82 2.07 -31.19
CA VAL A 321 -13.17 1.85 -30.70
C VAL A 321 -13.82 0.67 -31.43
N PRO A 322 -14.83 0.00 -30.86
CA PRO A 322 -15.48 -1.10 -31.55
C PRO A 322 -16.19 -0.59 -32.82
N PRO A 323 -16.37 -1.41 -33.87
CA PRO A 323 -17.00 -0.99 -35.12
C PRO A 323 -18.38 -0.35 -34.94
N ALA A 324 -19.14 -0.85 -33.95
CA ALA A 324 -20.48 -0.37 -33.61
C ALA A 324 -20.51 0.94 -32.79
N ALA A 325 -19.36 1.45 -32.35
CA ALA A 325 -19.31 2.76 -31.69
C ALA A 325 -19.70 3.87 -32.68
N VAL A 326 -20.41 4.89 -32.21
CA VAL A 326 -20.65 6.14 -32.94
C VAL A 326 -19.77 7.22 -32.34
N VAL A 327 -18.80 7.71 -33.11
CA VAL A 327 -17.96 8.86 -32.77
C VAL A 327 -18.77 10.13 -33.09
N GLN A 328 -19.06 10.92 -32.06
CA GLN A 328 -19.80 12.17 -32.18
C GLN A 328 -18.87 13.34 -32.45
N SER A 329 -17.74 13.38 -31.72
CA SER A 329 -16.69 14.36 -31.90
C SER A 329 -15.33 13.73 -31.57
N ALA A 330 -14.27 14.24 -32.18
CA ALA A 330 -12.89 13.85 -31.92
C ALA A 330 -12.00 15.08 -31.98
N THR A 331 -11.21 15.33 -30.95
CA THR A 331 -10.38 16.54 -30.79
C THR A 331 -9.00 16.19 -30.26
N VAL A 332 -8.01 16.92 -30.73
CA VAL A 332 -6.62 16.79 -30.29
C VAL A 332 -6.21 18.10 -29.60
N VAL A 333 -5.64 18.00 -28.40
CA VAL A 333 -5.25 19.13 -27.55
C VAL A 333 -3.75 19.07 -27.28
N SER A 334 -3.04 20.15 -27.59
CA SER A 334 -1.60 20.25 -27.30
C SER A 334 -1.33 20.38 -25.81
N SER A 335 -0.29 19.70 -25.34
CA SER A 335 0.25 19.89 -23.99
C SER A 335 1.55 20.70 -24.07
N PRO A 336 1.75 21.73 -23.21
CA PRO A 336 3.06 22.36 -23.07
C PRO A 336 4.08 21.46 -22.34
N HIS A 337 3.61 20.35 -21.76
CA HIS A 337 4.37 19.48 -20.86
C HIS A 337 4.65 18.07 -21.39
N SER A 338 4.24 17.80 -22.63
CA SER A 338 4.53 16.54 -23.31
C SER A 338 4.82 16.85 -24.78
N ASP A 339 5.67 16.04 -25.39
CA ASP A 339 5.85 16.00 -26.83
C ASP A 339 4.83 15.06 -27.49
N HIS A 340 3.72 14.74 -26.83
CA HIS A 340 2.53 14.15 -27.42
C HIS A 340 1.34 15.08 -27.20
N LYS A 341 0.28 14.86 -27.98
CA LYS A 341 -0.99 15.58 -27.82
C LYS A 341 -2.01 14.69 -27.15
N GLN A 342 -2.87 15.29 -26.34
CA GLN A 342 -4.01 14.58 -25.76
C GLN A 342 -5.06 14.34 -26.85
N MET A 343 -5.59 13.12 -26.91
CA MET A 343 -6.67 12.73 -27.81
C MET A 343 -7.96 12.57 -27.00
N TRP A 344 -9.05 13.19 -27.46
CA TRP A 344 -10.36 13.13 -26.82
C TRP A 344 -11.46 12.85 -27.83
N ALA A 345 -12.32 11.85 -27.58
CA ALA A 345 -13.46 11.54 -28.41
C ALA A 345 -14.75 11.38 -27.58
N GLU A 346 -15.85 11.96 -28.06
CA GLU A 346 -17.19 11.69 -27.54
C GLU A 346 -17.80 10.52 -28.32
N LEU A 347 -18.19 9.48 -27.60
CA LEU A 347 -18.55 8.19 -28.15
C LEU A 347 -19.92 7.77 -27.63
N THR A 348 -20.70 7.12 -28.50
CA THR A 348 -21.80 6.24 -28.08
C THR A 348 -21.41 4.81 -28.41
N ILE A 349 -21.23 3.97 -27.40
CA ILE A 349 -20.79 2.58 -27.53
C ILE A 349 -21.91 1.60 -27.18
N PRO A 350 -21.87 0.36 -27.70
CA PRO A 350 -22.70 -0.71 -27.17
C PRO A 350 -22.43 -0.91 -25.67
N SER A 351 -23.47 -1.23 -24.92
CA SER A 351 -23.37 -1.62 -23.51
C SER A 351 -24.21 -2.85 -23.29
N SER A 352 -23.68 -3.85 -22.58
CA SER A 352 -24.43 -5.03 -22.18
C SER A 352 -24.29 -5.22 -20.70
N ILE A 353 -25.34 -5.65 -20.02
CA ILE A 353 -25.24 -6.00 -18.60
C ILE A 353 -24.63 -7.40 -18.52
N GLY A 354 -23.48 -7.53 -17.87
CA GLY A 354 -22.85 -8.83 -17.66
C GLY A 354 -23.62 -9.69 -16.65
N PRO A 355 -23.26 -10.96 -16.48
CA PRO A 355 -23.88 -11.82 -15.48
C PRO A 355 -23.71 -11.20 -14.07
N ALA A 356 -24.63 -11.49 -13.14
CA ALA A 356 -24.47 -11.12 -11.74
C ALA A 356 -23.19 -11.78 -11.20
N VAL A 357 -22.14 -10.97 -11.03
CA VAL A 357 -20.88 -11.39 -10.41
C VAL A 357 -21.08 -11.34 -8.90
N ASP A 358 -20.75 -12.43 -8.21
CA ASP A 358 -20.65 -12.39 -6.76
C ASP A 358 -19.57 -11.37 -6.38
N SER A 359 -19.94 -10.30 -5.68
CA SER A 359 -18.97 -9.33 -5.15
C SER A 359 -18.61 -9.64 -3.70
N ILE A 360 -17.33 -9.58 -3.38
CA ILE A 360 -16.76 -9.85 -2.07
C ILE A 360 -16.14 -8.57 -1.53
N MET A 361 -16.63 -8.08 -0.40
CA MET A 361 -15.89 -7.09 0.39
C MET A 361 -15.16 -7.79 1.53
N VAL A 362 -13.84 -7.71 1.52
CA VAL A 362 -13.00 -8.13 2.65
C VAL A 362 -12.87 -6.99 3.63
N VAL A 363 -13.45 -7.15 4.81
CA VAL A 363 -13.35 -6.21 5.93
C VAL A 363 -12.33 -6.77 6.90
N GLY A 364 -11.23 -6.06 7.15
CA GLY A 364 -10.23 -6.60 8.06
C GLY A 364 -9.17 -5.67 8.61
N ASP A 365 -8.15 -6.24 9.23
CA ASP A 365 -7.02 -5.50 9.77
C ASP A 365 -5.72 -5.75 9.00
N SER A 366 -4.56 -5.75 9.68
CA SER A 366 -3.25 -6.03 9.11
C SER A 366 -3.14 -7.45 8.54
N ILE A 367 -3.83 -8.44 9.13
CA ILE A 367 -3.85 -9.82 8.67
C ILE A 367 -4.47 -9.91 7.27
N SER A 368 -5.47 -9.07 7.00
CA SER A 368 -6.12 -8.96 5.71
C SER A 368 -5.45 -7.99 4.75
N GLN A 369 -5.02 -6.81 5.22
CA GLN A 369 -4.35 -5.83 4.36
C GLN A 369 -3.02 -6.38 3.82
N GLY A 370 -2.22 -7.02 4.67
CA GLY A 370 -0.88 -7.48 4.33
C GLY A 370 0.13 -6.34 4.18
N LEU A 371 1.40 -6.72 4.04
CA LEU A 371 2.56 -5.86 3.86
C LEU A 371 3.08 -6.01 2.43
N GLU A 372 3.72 -4.97 1.90
CA GLU A 372 4.38 -4.98 0.61
C GLU A 372 5.16 -6.29 0.37
N GLY A 373 4.97 -6.88 -0.80
CA GLY A 373 5.56 -8.16 -1.18
C GLY A 373 4.93 -9.39 -0.51
N ASP A 374 3.79 -9.26 0.18
CA ASP A 374 2.94 -10.42 0.51
C ASP A 374 2.25 -10.97 -0.75
N TYR A 375 1.77 -12.22 -0.65
CA TYR A 375 0.70 -12.66 -1.53
C TYR A 375 -0.65 -12.24 -0.95
N THR A 376 -0.83 -12.34 0.37
CA THR A 376 -2.08 -12.22 1.14
C THR A 376 -3.07 -13.36 0.92
N TRP A 377 -3.86 -13.67 1.95
CA TRP A 377 -4.93 -14.65 1.83
C TRP A 377 -6.02 -14.22 0.83
N ARG A 378 -6.19 -12.92 0.60
CA ARG A 378 -7.12 -12.36 -0.39
C ARG A 378 -6.75 -12.81 -1.81
N TYR A 379 -5.47 -12.65 -2.17
CA TYR A 379 -4.96 -13.17 -3.43
C TYR A 379 -5.14 -14.69 -3.53
N ARG A 380 -4.85 -15.44 -2.46
CA ARG A 380 -5.02 -16.90 -2.46
C ARG A 380 -6.48 -17.33 -2.69
N LEU A 381 -7.43 -16.57 -2.12
CA LEU A 381 -8.85 -16.78 -2.33
C LEU A 381 -9.25 -16.43 -3.77
N ALA A 382 -8.83 -15.26 -4.28
CA ALA A 382 -9.09 -14.83 -5.64
C ALA A 382 -8.53 -15.82 -6.68
N GLN A 383 -7.30 -16.29 -6.47
CA GLN A 383 -6.64 -17.30 -7.30
C GLN A 383 -7.44 -18.60 -7.33
N HIS A 384 -7.91 -19.07 -6.17
CA HIS A 384 -8.73 -20.29 -6.07
C HIS A 384 -10.06 -20.16 -6.82
N LEU A 385 -10.78 -19.07 -6.61
CA LEU A 385 -12.08 -18.83 -7.26
C LEU A 385 -11.92 -18.69 -8.78
N LYS A 386 -10.91 -17.94 -9.24
CA LYS A 386 -10.58 -17.80 -10.65
C LYS A 386 -10.22 -19.13 -11.30
N ALA A 387 -9.39 -19.95 -10.64
CA ALA A 387 -9.02 -21.28 -11.15
C ALA A 387 -10.23 -22.21 -11.28
N ALA A 388 -11.29 -21.99 -10.48
CA ALA A 388 -12.55 -22.71 -10.57
C ALA A 388 -13.55 -22.13 -11.59
N GLY A 389 -13.15 -21.14 -12.40
CA GLY A 389 -14.03 -20.47 -13.36
C GLY A 389 -15.10 -19.57 -12.72
N ARG A 390 -14.96 -19.25 -11.43
CA ARG A 390 -15.82 -18.28 -10.73
C ARG A 390 -15.20 -16.90 -10.85
N ASP A 391 -15.78 -16.07 -11.72
CA ASP A 391 -15.47 -14.65 -11.76
C ASP A 391 -16.13 -13.99 -10.54
N VAL A 392 -15.34 -13.36 -9.69
CA VAL A 392 -15.76 -12.72 -8.44
C VAL A 392 -15.06 -11.39 -8.37
N SER A 393 -15.81 -10.33 -8.05
CA SER A 393 -15.24 -9.01 -7.89
C SER A 393 -14.97 -8.75 -6.43
N PHE A 394 -13.74 -8.42 -6.07
CA PHE A 394 -13.45 -7.84 -4.78
C PHE A 394 -13.85 -6.36 -4.82
N VAL A 395 -14.41 -5.84 -3.73
CA VAL A 395 -14.87 -4.45 -3.67
C VAL A 395 -14.50 -3.82 -2.33
N GLY A 396 -14.23 -2.53 -2.35
CA GLY A 396 -13.88 -1.76 -1.16
C GLY A 396 -13.16 -0.47 -1.49
N PRO A 397 -12.96 0.41 -0.51
CA PRO A 397 -12.32 1.72 -0.72
C PRO A 397 -10.81 1.65 -0.90
N TYR A 398 -10.18 0.54 -0.53
CA TYR A 398 -8.73 0.41 -0.51
C TYR A 398 -8.26 -0.67 -1.48
N ARG A 399 -7.01 -0.58 -1.91
CA ARG A 399 -6.35 -1.55 -2.80
C ARG A 399 -4.95 -1.86 -2.27
N GLY A 400 -4.28 -2.84 -2.88
CA GLY A 400 -2.89 -3.13 -2.55
C GLY A 400 -2.71 -3.74 -1.15
N THR A 401 -1.53 -3.47 -0.59
CA THR A 401 -1.07 -3.80 0.76
C THR A 401 -0.61 -2.53 1.47
N THR A 402 -0.20 -2.61 2.74
CA THR A 402 0.52 -1.49 3.37
C THR A 402 2.00 -1.50 2.98
N ARG A 403 2.71 -0.41 3.27
CA ARG A 403 4.17 -0.33 3.14
C ARG A 403 4.74 0.63 4.18
N LEU A 404 6.05 0.59 4.39
CA LEU A 404 6.71 1.57 5.25
C LEU A 404 6.63 2.99 4.65
N PRO A 405 6.40 4.02 5.48
CA PRO A 405 6.53 5.40 5.05
C PRO A 405 8.00 5.76 4.81
N ARG A 406 8.23 6.77 3.97
CA ARG A 406 9.57 7.38 3.83
C ARG A 406 10.04 7.99 5.16
N SER A 407 9.14 8.61 5.91
CA SER A 407 9.44 9.30 7.18
C SER A 407 8.27 9.26 8.13
N GLN A 408 8.56 9.18 9.43
CA GLN A 408 7.59 9.45 10.48
C GLN A 408 7.39 10.96 10.69
N PRO A 409 6.21 11.41 11.18
CA PRO A 409 5.98 12.82 11.49
C PRO A 409 6.86 13.28 12.67
N ALA A 410 7.00 14.59 12.85
CA ALA A 410 7.94 15.16 13.83
C ALA A 410 7.59 14.85 15.29
N ASN A 411 6.30 14.64 15.58
CA ASN A 411 5.72 14.18 16.84
C ASN A 411 5.50 12.66 16.85
N TYR A 412 6.26 11.91 16.07
CA TYR A 412 6.34 10.47 16.30
C TYR A 412 7.08 10.24 17.62
N PRO A 413 6.55 9.36 18.47
CA PRO A 413 5.50 8.37 18.22
C PRO A 413 4.06 8.73 18.64
N GLU A 414 3.82 9.93 19.16
CA GLU A 414 2.46 10.38 19.52
C GLU A 414 1.51 10.38 18.32
N GLN A 415 2.07 10.62 17.13
CA GLN A 415 1.40 10.46 15.86
C GLN A 415 2.27 9.63 14.92
N SER A 416 1.64 8.71 14.19
CA SER A 416 2.30 7.93 13.13
C SER A 416 2.00 8.51 11.76
N ALA A 417 2.78 8.10 10.77
CA ALA A 417 2.41 8.32 9.38
C ALA A 417 1.03 7.69 9.08
N PRO A 418 0.23 8.29 8.17
CA PRO A 418 -1.06 7.73 7.79
C PRO A 418 -0.91 6.34 7.16
N PRO A 419 -1.96 5.51 7.21
CA PRO A 419 -1.94 4.19 6.59
C PRO A 419 -1.79 4.29 5.07
N TYR A 420 -1.03 3.35 4.49
CA TYR A 420 -0.85 3.24 3.04
C TYR A 420 -1.73 2.14 2.46
N PHE A 421 -2.27 2.38 1.28
CA PHE A 421 -3.12 1.44 0.51
C PHE A 421 -2.62 1.29 -0.93
N ASN A 422 -1.31 1.42 -1.12
CA ASN A 422 -0.65 1.35 -2.42
C ASN A 422 0.64 0.50 -2.37
N GLY A 423 0.86 -0.26 -1.30
CA GLY A 423 1.92 -1.26 -1.26
C GLY A 423 1.67 -2.33 -2.32
N VAL A 424 2.69 -2.68 -3.10
CA VAL A 424 2.55 -3.63 -4.20
C VAL A 424 2.72 -5.07 -3.70
N TYR A 425 2.07 -5.99 -4.39
CA TYR A 425 2.25 -7.43 -4.19
C TYR A 425 3.61 -7.89 -4.75
N ARG A 426 3.94 -9.18 -4.56
CA ARG A 426 5.10 -9.77 -5.23
C ARG A 426 5.02 -9.63 -6.76
N ASP A 427 6.19 -9.65 -7.37
CA ASP A 427 6.35 -9.55 -8.83
C ASP A 427 5.48 -10.57 -9.58
N GLY A 428 4.80 -10.09 -10.62
CA GLY A 428 3.93 -10.89 -11.48
C GLY A 428 2.54 -11.19 -10.90
N LEU A 429 2.19 -10.65 -9.73
CA LEU A 429 0.87 -10.83 -9.14
C LEU A 429 -0.07 -9.65 -9.46
N THR A 430 -1.09 -9.93 -10.27
CA THR A 430 -2.17 -8.98 -10.57
C THR A 430 -3.52 -9.65 -10.33
N PHE A 431 -4.36 -9.04 -9.50
CA PHE A 431 -5.73 -9.49 -9.22
C PHE A 431 -6.56 -8.32 -8.69
N ASP A 432 -7.86 -8.55 -8.51
CA ASP A 432 -8.72 -7.62 -7.79
C ASP A 432 -8.32 -7.51 -6.32
N SER A 433 -7.54 -6.49 -6.00
CA SER A 433 -7.05 -6.31 -4.64
C SER A 433 -7.94 -5.42 -3.79
N ASP A 434 -9.13 -5.08 -4.26
CA ASP A 434 -10.06 -4.18 -3.55
C ASP A 434 -10.48 -4.76 -2.20
N HIS A 435 -10.48 -3.93 -1.18
CA HIS A 435 -10.81 -4.35 0.19
C HIS A 435 -11.19 -3.16 1.08
N PHE A 436 -11.71 -3.51 2.25
CA PHE A 436 -11.92 -2.61 3.38
C PHE A 436 -11.14 -3.09 4.60
N ALA A 437 -9.84 -3.34 4.39
CA ALA A 437 -8.92 -3.72 5.45
C ALA A 437 -7.84 -2.67 5.68
N GLN A 438 -7.43 -2.47 6.93
CA GLN A 438 -6.42 -1.49 7.29
C GLN A 438 -5.61 -1.96 8.49
N TRP A 439 -4.30 -1.80 8.44
CA TRP A 439 -3.39 -2.18 9.50
C TRP A 439 -3.76 -1.51 10.83
N GLY A 440 -3.78 -2.29 11.92
CA GLY A 440 -4.17 -1.81 13.26
C GLY A 440 -5.68 -1.57 13.48
N ARG A 441 -6.52 -1.80 12.46
CA ARG A 441 -7.96 -1.54 12.52
C ARG A 441 -8.67 -2.50 13.48
N GLN A 442 -9.72 -1.97 14.13
CA GLN A 442 -10.51 -2.68 15.12
C GLN A 442 -11.95 -2.91 14.64
N ALA A 443 -12.62 -3.94 15.17
CA ALA A 443 -14.06 -4.10 15.03
C ALA A 443 -14.82 -2.94 15.69
N HIS A 444 -14.31 -2.44 16.81
CA HIS A 444 -14.85 -1.29 17.52
C HIS A 444 -15.02 -0.05 16.63
N GLN A 445 -14.01 0.25 15.80
CA GLN A 445 -14.07 1.37 14.84
C GLN A 445 -14.94 1.01 13.64
N THR A 446 -14.81 -0.22 13.14
CA THR A 446 -15.45 -0.65 11.89
C THR A 446 -16.96 -0.75 12.00
N LYS A 447 -17.51 -1.02 13.19
CA LYS A 447 -18.96 -1.07 13.37
C LYS A 447 -19.63 0.26 12.99
N ASP A 448 -18.94 1.39 13.14
CA ASP A 448 -19.52 2.73 12.94
C ASP A 448 -19.49 3.17 11.46
N ASP A 449 -18.56 2.66 10.64
CA ASP A 449 -18.42 3.07 9.24
C ASP A 449 -18.81 2.00 8.22
N ILE A 450 -19.05 0.76 8.64
CA ILE A 450 -19.44 -0.35 7.75
C ILE A 450 -20.72 -0.06 6.94
N ALA A 451 -21.69 0.66 7.53
CA ALA A 451 -22.93 0.99 6.84
C ALA A 451 -22.67 1.84 5.59
N ALA A 452 -21.79 2.84 5.68
CA ALA A 452 -21.42 3.68 4.54
C ALA A 452 -20.73 2.86 3.45
N ARG A 453 -19.82 1.96 3.84
CA ARG A 453 -19.09 1.12 2.86
C ARG A 453 -20.00 0.10 2.19
N VAL A 454 -20.84 -0.62 2.94
CA VAL A 454 -21.81 -1.55 2.34
C VAL A 454 -22.80 -0.79 1.45
N GLY A 455 -23.24 0.39 1.85
CA GLY A 455 -24.11 1.25 1.04
C GLY A 455 -23.47 1.63 -0.30
N GLN A 456 -22.20 2.01 -0.28
CA GLN A 456 -21.44 2.45 -1.44
C GLN A 456 -21.07 1.31 -2.40
N TYR A 457 -20.54 0.20 -1.88
CA TYR A 457 -19.96 -0.88 -2.70
C TYR A 457 -20.90 -2.07 -2.92
N GLN A 458 -22.04 -2.11 -2.22
CA GLN A 458 -23.10 -3.11 -2.40
C GLN A 458 -22.63 -4.59 -2.47
N PRO A 459 -21.70 -5.06 -1.60
CA PRO A 459 -21.15 -6.41 -1.71
C PRO A 459 -22.21 -7.50 -1.58
N THR A 460 -22.06 -8.59 -2.34
CA THR A 460 -22.85 -9.82 -2.17
C THR A 460 -22.43 -10.57 -0.91
N TYR A 461 -21.13 -10.67 -0.67
CA TYR A 461 -20.52 -11.29 0.51
C TYR A 461 -19.65 -10.29 1.27
N LEU A 462 -19.80 -10.28 2.59
CA LEU A 462 -18.92 -9.57 3.51
C LEU A 462 -18.05 -10.60 4.23
N LEU A 463 -16.74 -10.60 3.98
CA LEU A 463 -15.77 -11.44 4.68
C LEU A 463 -15.12 -10.59 5.77
N VAL A 464 -15.43 -10.86 7.04
CA VAL A 464 -14.97 -10.08 8.19
C VAL A 464 -13.86 -10.82 8.92
N GLU A 465 -12.66 -10.23 8.96
CA GLU A 465 -11.49 -10.71 9.70
C GLU A 465 -11.00 -9.56 10.59
N LEU A 466 -11.55 -9.47 11.80
CA LEU A 466 -11.29 -8.39 12.75
C LEU A 466 -11.34 -8.94 14.17
N GLY A 467 -10.75 -8.19 15.11
CA GLY A 467 -10.88 -8.43 16.54
C GLY A 467 -9.54 -8.68 17.25
N PHE A 468 -8.47 -8.95 16.50
CA PHE A 468 -7.15 -9.10 17.12
C PHE A 468 -6.73 -7.79 17.83
N ASN A 469 -6.79 -6.66 17.12
CA ASN A 469 -6.42 -5.35 17.67
C ASN A 469 -7.30 -4.93 18.85
N ASP A 470 -8.59 -5.28 18.82
CA ASP A 470 -9.53 -4.99 19.89
C ASP A 470 -9.08 -5.62 21.23
N LEU A 471 -8.71 -6.91 21.18
CA LEU A 471 -8.27 -7.68 22.35
C LEU A 471 -6.80 -7.39 22.71
N GLY A 472 -5.93 -7.30 21.70
CA GLY A 472 -4.50 -7.10 21.84
C GLY A 472 -4.13 -5.76 22.45
N TRP A 473 -4.91 -4.71 22.13
CA TRP A 473 -4.63 -3.36 22.63
C TRP A 473 -5.62 -2.91 23.71
N GLY A 474 -6.51 -3.80 24.14
CA GLY A 474 -7.44 -3.53 25.24
C GLY A 474 -8.54 -2.52 24.91
N VAL A 475 -8.85 -2.34 23.62
CA VAL A 475 -9.95 -1.47 23.15
C VAL A 475 -11.29 -2.08 23.56
N SER A 476 -11.44 -3.39 23.35
CA SER A 476 -12.60 -4.15 23.80
C SER A 476 -12.15 -5.41 24.51
N ASN A 477 -12.82 -5.74 25.62
CA ASN A 477 -12.71 -7.06 26.21
C ASN A 477 -13.52 -8.09 25.38
N PRO A 478 -13.46 -9.40 25.67
CA PRO A 478 -14.19 -10.41 24.90
C PRO A 478 -15.70 -10.15 24.74
N ASP A 479 -16.38 -9.64 25.77
CA ASP A 479 -17.82 -9.33 25.68
C ASP A 479 -18.09 -8.06 24.88
N GLY A 480 -17.25 -7.03 25.04
CA GLY A 480 -17.29 -5.81 24.24
C GLY A 480 -17.11 -6.11 22.76
N LEU A 481 -16.15 -6.96 22.40
CA LEU A 481 -15.92 -7.33 21.01
C LEU A 481 -17.10 -8.11 20.41
N ILE A 482 -17.76 -8.99 21.19
CA ILE A 482 -19.01 -9.64 20.73
C ILE A 482 -20.11 -8.60 20.46
N ALA A 483 -20.23 -7.56 21.30
CA ALA A 483 -21.18 -6.47 21.07
C ALA A 483 -20.82 -5.63 19.84
N ASP A 484 -19.54 -5.38 19.60
CA ASP A 484 -19.04 -4.65 18.43
C ASP A 484 -19.35 -5.43 17.13
N ILE A 485 -19.11 -6.75 17.11
CA ILE A 485 -19.45 -7.61 15.95
C ILE A 485 -20.98 -7.64 15.69
N ARG A 486 -21.81 -7.68 16.74
CA ARG A 486 -23.28 -7.58 16.59
C ARG A 486 -23.69 -6.26 15.95
N SER A 487 -23.06 -5.16 16.37
CA SER A 487 -23.33 -3.82 15.83
C SER A 487 -22.88 -3.73 14.37
N LEU A 488 -21.70 -4.25 14.04
CA LEU A 488 -21.18 -4.31 12.67
C LEU A 488 -22.15 -5.05 11.74
N VAL A 489 -22.61 -6.25 12.12
CA VAL A 489 -23.58 -7.04 11.33
C VAL A 489 -24.90 -6.28 11.15
N THR A 490 -25.39 -5.63 12.20
CA THR A 490 -26.64 -4.85 12.16
C THR A 490 -26.51 -3.66 11.22
N ASN A 491 -25.42 -2.91 11.31
CA ASN A 491 -25.16 -1.73 10.48
C ASN A 491 -24.92 -2.09 9.00
N ALA A 492 -24.27 -3.21 8.72
CA ALA A 492 -24.16 -3.73 7.35
C ALA A 492 -25.53 -4.04 6.73
N ARG A 493 -26.42 -4.70 7.50
CA ARG A 493 -27.78 -5.05 7.04
C ARG A 493 -28.67 -3.82 6.84
N ALA A 494 -28.47 -2.76 7.62
CA ALA A 494 -29.20 -1.51 7.44
C ALA A 494 -28.99 -0.91 6.04
N SER A 495 -27.79 -1.06 5.48
CA SER A 495 -27.46 -0.60 4.12
C SER A 495 -27.79 -1.61 3.02
N LYS A 496 -27.73 -2.92 3.32
CA LYS A 496 -28.07 -3.99 2.37
C LYS A 496 -28.71 -5.17 3.11
N SER A 497 -30.03 -5.24 3.08
CA SER A 497 -30.82 -6.19 3.88
C SER A 497 -30.62 -7.67 3.53
N ASN A 498 -30.10 -7.97 2.33
CA ASN A 498 -29.86 -9.34 1.84
C ASN A 498 -28.36 -9.70 1.75
N ILE A 499 -27.47 -8.93 2.39
CA ILE A 499 -26.03 -9.22 2.40
C ILE A 499 -25.72 -10.55 3.09
N ARG A 500 -24.78 -11.33 2.55
CA ARG A 500 -24.30 -12.60 3.16
C ARG A 500 -23.00 -12.31 3.92
N ILE A 501 -22.91 -12.70 5.19
CA ILE A 501 -21.79 -12.30 6.05
C ILE A 501 -21.06 -13.54 6.57
N LEU A 502 -19.74 -13.54 6.43
CA LEU A 502 -18.84 -14.56 6.95
C LEU A 502 -17.91 -13.87 7.94
N VAL A 503 -17.93 -14.27 9.21
CA VAL A 503 -17.13 -13.65 10.28
C VAL A 503 -16.12 -14.65 10.79
N ALA A 504 -14.84 -14.28 10.72
CA ALA A 504 -13.73 -15.09 11.17
C ALA A 504 -13.50 -14.98 12.68
N ASN A 505 -13.01 -16.06 13.29
CA ASN A 505 -12.47 -16.03 14.64
C ASN A 505 -11.05 -15.42 14.66
N VAL A 506 -10.55 -15.07 15.84
CA VAL A 506 -9.23 -14.39 16.00
C VAL A 506 -8.12 -15.42 16.22
N PRO A 507 -6.97 -15.35 15.53
CA PRO A 507 -5.89 -16.30 15.69
C PRO A 507 -5.16 -16.07 17.02
N GLN A 508 -4.53 -17.13 17.54
CA GLN A 508 -3.55 -16.99 18.62
C GLN A 508 -2.26 -16.34 18.10
N ARG A 509 -1.46 -15.79 19.01
CA ARG A 509 -0.13 -15.25 18.70
C ARG A 509 0.95 -15.73 19.64
N THR A 510 2.21 -15.50 19.26
CA THR A 510 3.35 -15.65 20.19
C THR A 510 3.22 -14.67 21.36
N PRO A 511 3.76 -15.00 22.56
CA PRO A 511 3.58 -14.20 23.76
C PRO A 511 3.96 -12.71 23.61
N LEU A 512 3.20 -11.84 24.28
CA LEU A 512 3.49 -10.41 24.44
C LEU A 512 3.66 -10.08 25.91
N ASP A 513 4.80 -9.50 26.28
CA ASP A 513 5.09 -9.09 27.66
C ASP A 513 4.08 -8.05 28.18
N VAL A 514 3.58 -7.18 27.29
CA VAL A 514 2.61 -6.13 27.62
C VAL A 514 1.18 -6.64 27.83
N GLN A 515 0.86 -7.86 27.39
CA GLN A 515 -0.47 -8.47 27.48
C GLN A 515 -0.37 -9.97 27.78
N PRO A 516 0.08 -10.35 29.00
CA PRO A 516 0.35 -11.74 29.34
C PRO A 516 -0.90 -12.64 29.34
N ASP A 517 -2.11 -12.07 29.44
CA ASP A 517 -3.39 -12.79 29.45
C ASP A 517 -4.10 -12.82 28.07
N LEU A 518 -3.46 -12.32 27.00
CA LEU A 518 -4.06 -12.18 25.68
C LEU A 518 -4.60 -13.51 25.12
N ASN A 519 -3.84 -14.60 25.24
CA ASN A 519 -4.27 -15.89 24.71
C ASN A 519 -5.57 -16.39 25.37
N THR A 520 -5.78 -16.06 26.65
CA THR A 520 -7.01 -16.36 27.38
C THR A 520 -8.17 -15.48 26.91
N LYS A 521 -7.92 -14.18 26.67
CA LYS A 521 -8.91 -13.27 26.10
C LYS A 521 -9.37 -13.74 24.71
N ILE A 522 -8.44 -14.10 23.83
CA ILE A 522 -8.72 -14.62 22.48
C ILE A 522 -9.55 -15.91 22.56
N SER A 523 -9.14 -16.88 23.37
CA SER A 523 -9.90 -18.13 23.57
C SER A 523 -11.31 -17.87 24.08
N THR A 524 -11.48 -16.94 25.01
CA THR A 524 -12.78 -16.56 25.57
C THR A 524 -13.69 -15.93 24.52
N TYR A 525 -13.15 -15.02 23.69
CA TYR A 525 -13.89 -14.41 22.60
C TYR A 525 -14.31 -15.44 21.55
N ASN A 526 -13.36 -16.27 21.08
CA ASN A 526 -13.63 -17.28 20.04
C ASN A 526 -14.70 -18.29 20.47
N ALA A 527 -14.72 -18.70 21.75
CA ALA A 527 -15.74 -19.57 22.30
C ALA A 527 -17.15 -18.93 22.31
N LYS A 528 -17.24 -17.60 22.44
CA LYS A 528 -18.51 -16.84 22.44
C LYS A 528 -18.99 -16.48 21.04
N LEU A 529 -18.10 -16.41 20.05
CA LEU A 529 -18.40 -15.94 18.71
C LEU A 529 -19.44 -16.81 17.99
N GLY A 530 -19.26 -18.13 17.97
CA GLY A 530 -20.19 -19.07 17.31
C GLY A 530 -21.65 -18.90 17.74
N PRO A 531 -21.98 -19.01 19.05
CA PRO A 531 -23.33 -18.78 19.55
C PRO A 531 -23.87 -17.38 19.24
N ALA A 532 -23.03 -16.34 19.29
CA ALA A 532 -23.44 -14.98 18.97
C ALA A 532 -23.84 -14.82 17.49
N LEU A 533 -23.08 -15.40 16.56
CA LEU A 533 -23.39 -15.36 15.13
C LEU A 533 -24.62 -16.21 14.79
N GLN A 534 -24.81 -17.34 15.48
CA GLN A 534 -26.00 -18.18 15.30
C GLN A 534 -27.28 -17.43 15.67
N ALA A 535 -27.26 -16.63 16.74
CA ALA A 535 -28.38 -15.78 17.13
C ALA A 535 -28.70 -14.66 16.12
N LEU A 536 -27.71 -14.23 15.32
CA LEU A 536 -27.89 -13.21 14.29
C LEU A 536 -28.31 -13.79 12.92
N ASN A 537 -28.19 -15.10 12.73
CA ASN A 537 -28.36 -15.74 11.43
C ASN A 537 -29.82 -15.71 10.96
N THR A 538 -30.05 -15.41 9.68
CA THR A 538 -31.39 -15.41 9.05
C THR A 538 -31.33 -16.08 7.66
N SER A 539 -32.49 -16.39 7.08
CA SER A 539 -32.56 -16.89 5.69
C SER A 539 -32.28 -15.80 4.65
N VAL A 540 -32.68 -14.56 4.91
CA VAL A 540 -32.55 -13.42 3.98
C VAL A 540 -31.12 -12.86 3.96
N SER A 541 -30.48 -12.76 5.13
CA SER A 541 -29.09 -12.34 5.30
C SER A 541 -28.39 -13.38 6.20
N PRO A 542 -27.87 -14.46 5.63
CA PRO A 542 -27.14 -15.47 6.40
C PRO A 542 -25.86 -14.91 7.02
N VAL A 543 -25.55 -15.34 8.24
CA VAL A 543 -24.28 -15.08 8.92
C VAL A 543 -23.62 -16.42 9.24
N ARG A 544 -22.33 -16.58 8.91
CA ARG A 544 -21.58 -17.81 9.14
C ARG A 544 -20.27 -17.53 9.86
N LEU A 545 -19.93 -18.42 10.78
CA LEU A 545 -18.60 -18.46 11.38
C LEU A 545 -17.60 -19.01 10.36
N VAL A 546 -16.44 -18.37 10.27
CA VAL A 546 -15.25 -18.89 9.59
C VAL A 546 -14.23 -19.22 10.67
N ASP A 547 -14.02 -20.51 10.90
CA ASP A 547 -12.98 -20.96 11.83
C ASP A 547 -11.67 -21.17 11.07
N PHE A 548 -10.75 -20.22 11.23
CA PHE A 548 -9.38 -20.38 10.75
C PHE A 548 -8.37 -20.50 11.89
N ALA A 549 -8.71 -20.03 13.10
CA ALA A 549 -7.83 -20.15 14.27
C ALA A 549 -7.58 -21.62 14.63
N THR A 550 -8.55 -22.52 14.42
CA THR A 550 -8.33 -23.96 14.58
C THR A 550 -7.33 -24.47 13.54
N GLY A 551 -6.16 -24.91 13.99
CA GLY A 551 -5.09 -25.41 13.13
C GLY A 551 -4.15 -24.33 12.60
N TYR A 552 -4.29 -23.09 13.07
CA TYR A 552 -3.31 -22.01 12.87
C TYR A 552 -2.29 -22.03 14.01
N ASP A 553 -1.02 -22.21 13.67
CA ASP A 553 0.11 -22.19 14.59
C ASP A 553 0.89 -20.89 14.38
N PRO A 554 0.89 -19.94 15.33
CA PRO A 554 1.58 -18.67 15.18
C PRO A 554 3.10 -18.81 15.01
N TYR A 555 3.71 -19.93 15.38
CA TYR A 555 5.15 -20.16 15.16
C TYR A 555 5.47 -20.65 13.75
N ALA A 556 4.53 -21.34 13.10
CA ALA A 556 4.73 -21.94 11.78
C ALA A 556 4.03 -21.17 10.65
N ASP A 557 2.94 -20.47 10.96
CA ASP A 557 2.05 -19.84 9.99
C ASP A 557 2.15 -18.31 9.98
N ALA A 558 2.92 -17.71 10.89
CA ALA A 558 3.18 -16.27 10.92
C ALA A 558 4.67 -15.94 10.75
N TYR A 559 5.00 -14.70 10.36
CA TYR A 559 6.39 -14.24 10.22
C TYR A 559 6.90 -13.40 11.41
N ASP A 560 6.01 -12.93 12.27
CA ASP A 560 6.34 -12.18 13.52
C ASP A 560 5.54 -12.69 14.74
N GLY A 561 5.00 -13.90 14.59
CA GLY A 561 4.12 -14.52 15.57
C GLY A 561 2.66 -14.11 15.52
N LEU A 562 2.26 -13.22 14.60
CA LEU A 562 0.86 -12.85 14.34
C LEU A 562 0.53 -12.84 12.85
N HIS A 563 1.28 -12.05 12.06
CA HIS A 563 0.95 -11.76 10.67
C HIS A 563 1.26 -12.96 9.77
N PRO A 564 0.32 -13.37 8.89
CA PRO A 564 0.47 -14.62 8.13
C PRO A 564 1.69 -14.62 7.23
N ASN A 565 2.45 -15.71 7.28
CA ASN A 565 3.39 -16.06 6.23
C ASN A 565 2.66 -16.80 5.09
N PRO A 566 3.33 -17.16 3.98
CA PRO A 566 2.66 -17.82 2.85
C PRO A 566 1.86 -19.09 3.19
N GLN A 567 2.22 -19.82 4.25
CA GLN A 567 1.47 -20.99 4.70
C GLN A 567 0.20 -20.57 5.47
N GLY A 568 0.32 -19.60 6.38
CA GLY A 568 -0.83 -19.04 7.10
C GLY A 568 -1.86 -18.41 6.17
N GLU A 569 -1.42 -17.71 5.12
CA GLU A 569 -2.30 -17.16 4.09
C GLU A 569 -3.20 -18.22 3.44
N HIS A 570 -2.65 -19.40 3.14
CA HIS A 570 -3.43 -20.51 2.58
C HIS A 570 -4.44 -21.07 3.59
N LYS A 571 -4.12 -21.10 4.88
CA LYS A 571 -5.06 -21.58 5.92
C LYS A 571 -6.25 -20.64 6.06
N ILE A 572 -6.01 -19.33 6.06
CA ILE A 572 -7.07 -18.31 6.11
C ILE A 572 -7.94 -18.38 4.84
N ALA A 573 -7.32 -18.41 3.66
CA ALA A 573 -8.04 -18.52 2.39
C ALA A 573 -8.89 -19.79 2.30
N LYS A 574 -8.34 -20.92 2.77
CA LYS A 574 -9.05 -22.20 2.86
C LYS A 574 -10.28 -22.13 3.75
N ALA A 575 -10.18 -21.50 4.92
CA ALA A 575 -11.31 -21.37 5.84
C ALA A 575 -12.46 -20.60 5.19
N PHE A 576 -12.18 -19.44 4.59
CA PHE A 576 -13.20 -18.65 3.88
C PHE A 576 -13.78 -19.40 2.67
N ALA A 577 -12.93 -19.95 1.80
CA ALA A 577 -13.35 -20.67 0.60
C ALA A 577 -14.22 -21.89 0.92
N ASN A 578 -13.95 -22.61 2.02
CA ASN A 578 -14.74 -23.78 2.40
C ASN A 578 -16.14 -23.39 2.91
N VAL A 579 -16.28 -22.25 3.60
CA VAL A 579 -17.61 -21.74 3.98
C VAL A 579 -18.36 -21.23 2.74
N LEU A 580 -17.69 -20.49 1.85
CA LEU A 580 -18.25 -20.07 0.56
C LEU A 580 -18.77 -21.26 -0.27
N SER A 581 -17.97 -22.34 -0.35
CA SER A 581 -18.36 -23.54 -1.08
C SER A 581 -19.52 -24.28 -0.42
N SER A 582 -19.40 -24.62 0.86
CA SER A 582 -20.37 -25.49 1.56
C SER A 582 -21.70 -24.80 1.91
N GLN A 583 -21.68 -23.49 2.19
CA GLN A 583 -22.86 -22.75 2.64
C GLN A 583 -23.52 -21.93 1.54
N PHE A 584 -22.77 -21.57 0.50
CA PHE A 584 -23.22 -20.65 -0.54
C PHE A 584 -22.99 -21.16 -1.97
N GLN A 585 -22.37 -22.33 -2.15
CA GLN A 585 -22.09 -22.93 -3.47
C GLN A 585 -21.21 -22.04 -4.37
N VAL A 586 -20.38 -21.20 -3.73
CA VAL A 586 -19.40 -20.32 -4.39
C VAL A 586 -18.04 -21.01 -4.41
N GLY A 587 -17.67 -21.48 -5.60
CA GLY A 587 -16.44 -22.22 -5.83
C GLY A 587 -16.41 -23.62 -5.20
N PRO A 588 -15.42 -24.44 -5.55
CA PRO A 588 -15.17 -25.73 -4.89
C PRO A 588 -14.49 -25.53 -3.53
N ALA A 589 -14.40 -26.61 -2.76
CA ALA A 589 -13.58 -26.65 -1.56
C ALA A 589 -12.11 -26.36 -1.88
N TYR A 590 -11.40 -25.73 -0.95
CA TYR A 590 -10.05 -25.26 -1.16
C TYR A 590 -9.02 -26.38 -1.06
N SER A 591 -8.24 -26.58 -2.12
CA SER A 591 -7.07 -27.45 -2.11
C SER A 591 -5.81 -26.63 -1.83
N THR A 592 -5.16 -26.89 -0.69
CA THR A 592 -3.86 -26.26 -0.39
C THR A 592 -2.80 -26.81 -1.35
N PRO A 593 -2.11 -25.96 -2.12
CA PRO A 593 -1.01 -26.40 -2.97
C PRO A 593 0.08 -27.12 -2.16
N SER A 594 0.70 -28.13 -2.74
CA SER A 594 1.87 -28.79 -2.16
C SER A 594 3.15 -28.02 -2.47
N GLY A 595 4.11 -28.07 -1.55
CA GLY A 595 5.41 -27.40 -1.68
C GLY A 595 5.59 -26.25 -0.68
N SER A 596 6.84 -25.95 -0.33
CA SER A 596 7.18 -24.77 0.45
C SER A 596 7.17 -23.54 -0.45
N ILE A 597 6.47 -22.49 -0.03
CA ILE A 597 6.52 -21.20 -0.69
C ILE A 597 7.53 -20.34 0.09
N PRO A 598 8.63 -19.89 -0.54
CA PRO A 598 9.65 -19.13 0.16
C PRO A 598 9.06 -17.84 0.79
N PRO A 599 9.34 -17.59 2.08
CA PRO A 599 9.02 -16.31 2.70
C PRO A 599 9.81 -15.19 2.01
N LEU A 600 9.31 -13.95 2.10
CA LEU A 600 10.02 -12.79 1.57
C LEU A 600 11.04 -12.33 2.61
N VAL A 601 12.31 -12.26 2.21
CA VAL A 601 13.37 -11.65 3.02
C VAL A 601 13.75 -10.32 2.38
N PRO A 602 13.65 -9.19 3.09
CA PRO A 602 14.03 -7.89 2.55
C PRO A 602 15.52 -7.86 2.15
N ALA A 603 15.83 -7.14 1.07
CA ALA A 603 17.21 -6.87 0.68
C ALA A 603 17.84 -5.79 1.59
N ALA A 604 19.17 -5.81 1.73
CA ALA A 604 19.90 -4.74 2.39
C ALA A 604 19.78 -3.43 1.58
N PRO A 605 19.61 -2.26 2.24
CA PRO A 605 19.65 -0.98 1.54
C PRO A 605 21.01 -0.79 0.82
N SER A 606 20.99 -0.40 -0.46
CA SER A 606 22.23 -0.17 -1.23
C SER A 606 22.94 1.14 -0.88
N TRP A 607 22.26 2.05 -0.18
CA TRP A 607 22.84 3.31 0.29
C TRP A 607 22.21 3.78 1.60
N MET A 608 22.98 4.55 2.37
CA MET A 608 22.56 5.29 3.55
C MET A 608 23.26 6.65 3.57
N ARG A 609 22.54 7.70 3.98
CA ARG A 609 23.06 9.06 4.10
C ARG A 609 22.75 9.60 5.50
N ALA A 610 23.75 10.25 6.10
CA ALA A 610 23.61 11.02 7.34
C ALA A 610 24.00 12.48 7.06
N THR A 611 23.17 13.43 7.49
CA THR A 611 23.36 14.87 7.24
C THR A 611 23.15 15.69 8.50
N ASN A 612 23.84 16.83 8.59
CA ASN A 612 23.67 17.77 9.68
C ASN A 612 22.35 18.54 9.55
N THR A 613 21.71 18.77 10.69
CA THR A 613 20.57 19.66 10.87
C THR A 613 20.86 20.62 12.02
N THR A 614 20.05 21.67 12.19
CA THR A 614 20.16 22.56 13.34
C THR A 614 19.87 21.87 14.68
N ALA A 615 19.13 20.76 14.64
CA ALA A 615 18.69 19.99 15.81
C ALA A 615 19.58 18.76 16.13
N GLY A 616 20.50 18.38 15.23
CA GLY A 616 21.25 17.14 15.30
C GLY A 616 21.52 16.52 13.93
N ILE A 617 21.32 15.21 13.77
CA ILE A 617 21.58 14.45 12.55
C ILE A 617 20.28 13.91 11.95
N ALA A 618 20.07 14.11 10.66
CA ALA A 618 19.04 13.42 9.88
C ALA A 618 19.64 12.27 9.07
N MET A 619 18.96 11.13 9.04
CA MET A 619 19.37 9.91 8.36
C MET A 619 18.28 9.46 7.40
N GLU A 620 18.67 9.04 6.19
CA GLU A 620 17.81 8.39 5.21
C GLU A 620 18.57 7.25 4.53
N TRP A 621 17.85 6.23 4.08
CA TRP A 621 18.42 5.08 3.37
C TRP A 621 17.48 4.60 2.26
N GLN A 622 18.00 3.71 1.41
CA GLN A 622 17.19 3.10 0.36
C GLN A 622 16.06 2.26 0.96
N HIS A 623 14.84 2.45 0.46
CA HIS A 623 13.72 1.55 0.75
C HIS A 623 14.06 0.10 0.36
N SER A 624 13.77 -0.83 1.27
CA SER A 624 13.95 -2.27 1.07
C SER A 624 12.59 -2.90 0.83
N PHE A 625 12.37 -3.38 -0.39
CA PHE A 625 11.10 -4.00 -0.78
C PHE A 625 10.63 -5.06 0.23
N GLY A 626 9.41 -4.87 0.73
CA GLY A 626 8.78 -5.73 1.74
C GLY A 626 9.39 -5.66 3.14
N ALA A 627 10.16 -4.62 3.47
CA ALA A 627 10.55 -4.36 4.85
C ALA A 627 9.34 -3.95 5.70
N GLY A 628 9.25 -4.51 6.91
CA GLY A 628 8.33 -4.10 7.97
C GLY A 628 8.96 -3.17 9.01
N GLY A 629 10.29 -2.97 8.92
CA GLY A 629 11.02 -1.99 9.71
C GLY A 629 12.53 -2.17 9.60
N TYR A 630 13.29 -1.32 10.30
CA TYR A 630 14.76 -1.35 10.29
C TYR A 630 15.35 -1.37 11.69
N TRP A 631 16.31 -2.24 11.96
CA TRP A 631 17.19 -2.08 13.12
C TRP A 631 18.25 -1.04 12.81
N LEU A 632 18.28 0.07 13.56
CA LEU A 632 19.31 1.10 13.44
C LEU A 632 20.46 0.81 14.41
N TYR A 633 21.68 0.89 13.92
CA TYR A 633 22.91 0.82 14.70
C TYR A 633 23.65 2.15 14.60
N GLN A 634 24.21 2.60 15.72
CA GLN A 634 24.94 3.87 15.80
C GLN A 634 26.19 3.76 16.67
N ARG A 635 27.19 4.60 16.42
CA ARG A 635 28.33 4.84 17.31
C ARG A 635 28.84 6.27 17.24
N ASN A 636 29.41 6.77 18.34
CA ASN A 636 30.27 7.94 18.36
C ASN A 636 31.73 7.53 18.05
N ALA A 637 32.10 7.59 16.78
CA ALA A 637 33.41 7.16 16.31
C ALA A 637 34.55 8.05 16.84
N THR A 638 34.28 9.30 17.23
CA THR A 638 35.30 10.20 17.81
C THR A 638 35.88 9.68 19.11
N ILE A 639 35.04 9.06 19.96
CA ILE A 639 35.46 8.52 21.25
C ILE A 639 35.67 7.00 21.22
N GLY A 640 35.64 6.39 20.03
CA GLY A 640 35.88 4.96 19.85
C GLY A 640 34.76 4.06 20.38
N GLU A 641 33.50 4.52 20.38
CA GLU A 641 32.37 3.66 20.75
C GLU A 641 32.22 2.48 19.78
N GLU A 642 31.81 1.33 20.31
CA GLU A 642 31.31 0.22 19.51
C GLU A 642 29.90 0.52 18.96
N PHE A 643 29.54 -0.13 17.84
CA PHE A 643 28.18 0.01 17.31
C PHE A 643 27.15 -0.56 18.29
N GLN A 644 26.17 0.26 18.63
CA GLN A 644 25.03 -0.12 19.46
C GLN A 644 23.74 -0.07 18.66
N ARG A 645 22.92 -1.12 18.81
CA ARG A 645 21.58 -1.18 18.22
C ARG A 645 20.59 -0.36 19.05
N LEU A 646 19.74 0.41 18.39
CA LEU A 646 18.59 1.02 19.05
C LEU A 646 17.62 -0.06 19.59
N PRO A 647 16.91 0.23 20.69
CA PRO A 647 16.06 -0.76 21.35
C PRO A 647 14.81 -1.14 20.54
N LEU A 648 14.34 -0.28 19.63
CA LEU A 648 13.16 -0.52 18.80
C LEU A 648 13.49 -0.37 17.32
N GLN A 649 12.73 -1.09 16.49
CA GLN A 649 12.80 -0.97 15.03
C GLN A 649 12.28 0.41 14.60
N ILE A 650 12.88 0.96 13.57
CA ILE A 650 12.43 2.17 12.90
C ILE A 650 11.36 1.79 11.87
N PRO A 651 10.13 2.30 12.00
CA PRO A 651 9.04 2.01 11.05
C PRO A 651 9.01 3.05 9.91
N ALA A 652 10.15 3.35 9.30
CA ALA A 652 10.27 4.26 8.15
C ALA A 652 11.63 4.09 7.45
N ASP A 653 11.78 4.71 6.27
CA ASP A 653 13.06 4.77 5.52
C ASP A 653 13.99 5.92 5.98
N SER A 654 13.68 6.55 7.12
CA SER A 654 14.47 7.65 7.69
C SER A 654 14.35 7.73 9.21
N TRP A 655 15.34 8.38 9.82
CA TRP A 655 15.36 8.64 11.26
C TRP A 655 16.15 9.90 11.62
N SER A 656 16.00 10.41 12.84
CA SER A 656 16.79 11.55 13.34
C SER A 656 17.41 11.28 14.70
N ALA A 657 18.64 11.75 14.88
CA ALA A 657 19.37 11.73 16.15
C ALA A 657 19.57 13.17 16.64
N LYS A 658 18.86 13.56 17.70
CA LYS A 658 18.88 14.93 18.25
C LYS A 658 20.05 15.14 19.25
N TRP A 659 20.29 14.17 20.12
CA TRP A 659 21.24 14.29 21.23
C TRP A 659 22.67 13.93 20.78
N VAL A 660 23.27 14.83 20.03
CA VAL A 660 24.61 14.67 19.48
C VAL A 660 25.56 15.73 20.03
N VAL A 661 26.86 15.44 20.03
CA VAL A 661 27.90 16.35 20.52
C VAL A 661 28.52 17.11 19.35
N PRO A 662 28.55 18.46 19.37
CA PRO A 662 29.22 19.26 18.34
C PRO A 662 30.68 18.82 18.14
N GLY A 663 31.11 18.72 16.89
CA GLY A 663 32.48 18.31 16.52
C GLY A 663 32.74 16.80 16.56
N HIS A 664 31.83 15.99 17.11
CA HIS A 664 31.97 14.53 17.10
C HIS A 664 31.51 13.93 15.77
N ARG A 665 32.15 12.83 15.36
CA ARG A 665 31.82 12.03 14.20
C ARG A 665 30.98 10.83 14.62
N TYR A 666 29.77 10.76 14.08
CA TYR A 666 28.86 9.65 14.27
C TYR A 666 28.78 8.79 13.01
N GLU A 667 28.62 7.49 13.23
CA GLU A 667 28.44 6.50 12.17
C GLU A 667 27.19 5.67 12.43
N PHE A 668 26.51 5.30 11.35
CA PHE A 668 25.23 4.62 11.38
C PHE A 668 25.14 3.56 10.28
N TYR A 669 24.42 2.47 10.55
CA TYR A 669 23.92 1.56 9.52
C TYR A 669 22.57 0.99 9.93
N VAL A 670 21.81 0.50 8.95
CA VAL A 670 20.52 -0.15 9.19
C VAL A 670 20.52 -1.58 8.68
N VAL A 671 19.71 -2.43 9.32
CA VAL A 671 19.39 -3.78 8.84
C VAL A 671 17.88 -3.86 8.61
N ALA A 672 17.48 -4.12 7.37
CA ALA A 672 16.07 -4.28 7.01
C ALA A 672 15.48 -5.56 7.63
N THR A 673 14.22 -5.51 8.05
CA THR A 673 13.56 -6.61 8.75
C THR A 673 12.15 -6.85 8.22
N ARG A 674 11.68 -8.10 8.33
CA ARG A 674 10.30 -8.52 8.12
C ARG A 674 9.95 -9.53 9.20
N GLY A 675 9.24 -9.04 10.23
CA GLY A 675 9.00 -9.83 11.44
C GLY A 675 10.29 -10.30 12.10
N ASP A 676 10.41 -11.60 12.27
CA ASP A 676 11.58 -12.27 12.85
C ASP A 676 12.72 -12.47 11.83
N GLY A 677 12.44 -12.28 10.54
CA GLY A 677 13.44 -12.31 9.47
C GLY A 677 14.16 -10.97 9.29
N GLN A 678 15.41 -11.03 8.83
CA GLN A 678 16.23 -9.85 8.53
C GLN A 678 17.07 -10.04 7.27
N ALA A 679 17.49 -8.93 6.66
CA ALA A 679 18.38 -8.92 5.52
C ALA A 679 19.71 -9.62 5.85
N ALA A 680 20.33 -10.23 4.83
CA ALA A 680 21.60 -10.94 4.97
C ALA A 680 22.80 -10.02 5.34
N GLY A 681 22.67 -8.71 5.12
CA GLY A 681 23.69 -7.73 5.45
C GLY A 681 23.09 -6.36 5.79
N PRO A 682 23.91 -5.46 6.36
CA PRO A 682 23.50 -4.09 6.65
C PRO A 682 23.56 -3.20 5.40
N SER A 683 23.02 -2.00 5.51
CA SER A 683 23.35 -0.91 4.59
C SER A 683 24.86 -0.57 4.66
N PRO A 684 25.40 0.16 3.66
CA PRO A 684 26.66 0.89 3.85
C PRO A 684 26.60 1.83 5.07
N ILE A 685 27.77 2.13 5.64
CA ILE A 685 27.88 3.05 6.78
C ILE A 685 27.63 4.50 6.31
N GLY A 686 26.61 5.13 6.86
CA GLY A 686 26.44 6.58 6.81
C GLY A 686 27.26 7.24 7.92
N ALA A 687 28.01 8.28 7.61
CA ALA A 687 28.84 8.98 8.60
C ALA A 687 28.71 10.49 8.47
N VAL A 688 28.74 11.19 9.61
CA VAL A 688 28.68 12.66 9.64
C VAL A 688 29.42 13.19 10.87
N THR A 689 30.19 14.27 10.67
CA THR A 689 30.72 15.07 11.78
C THR A 689 29.75 16.19 12.09
N VAL A 690 29.34 16.29 13.36
CA VAL A 690 28.33 17.25 13.81
C VAL A 690 28.87 18.67 13.68
N VAL A 691 28.23 19.45 12.82
CA VAL A 691 28.48 20.89 12.67
C VAL A 691 27.16 21.65 12.60
N ASN A 692 27.17 22.95 12.89
CA ASN A 692 26.01 23.83 12.80
C ASN A 692 24.83 23.44 13.72
N GLN A 693 25.09 22.73 14.81
CA GLN A 693 24.08 22.48 15.84
C GLN A 693 23.71 23.79 16.54
N GLN A 694 22.40 24.06 16.62
CA GLN A 694 21.84 25.29 17.18
C GLN A 694 21.03 25.05 18.46
N THR A 695 21.04 23.83 19.00
CA THR A 695 20.39 23.49 20.27
C THR A 695 21.26 23.88 21.46
N ALA A 696 20.66 24.42 22.52
CA ALA A 696 21.36 24.70 23.78
C ALA A 696 21.62 23.42 24.59
N ALA A 697 22.78 23.29 25.23
CA ALA A 697 23.06 22.17 26.13
C ALA A 697 22.14 22.17 27.36
N GLY A 698 21.98 21.00 28.00
CA GLY A 698 21.26 20.87 29.26
C GLY A 698 21.79 21.81 30.36
N PRO A 699 20.93 22.27 31.26
CA PRO A 699 21.32 23.22 32.29
C PRO A 699 22.22 22.58 33.37
N PRO A 700 23.12 23.35 33.99
CA PRO A 700 23.97 22.87 35.07
C PRO A 700 23.25 22.83 36.42
N ASN A 701 23.91 22.22 37.42
CA ASN A 701 23.52 22.24 38.84
C ASN A 701 22.09 21.73 39.11
N ILE A 702 21.73 20.60 38.50
CA ILE A 702 20.43 19.95 38.69
C ILE A 702 20.38 19.30 40.08
N LEU A 703 19.53 19.83 40.94
CA LEU A 703 19.29 19.35 42.30
C LEU A 703 17.89 18.76 42.40
N ALA A 704 17.79 17.52 42.90
CA ALA A 704 16.55 16.82 43.15
C ALA A 704 16.36 16.65 44.67
N THR A 705 15.22 17.11 45.21
CA THR A 705 14.89 17.02 46.64
C THR A 705 13.64 16.14 46.80
N PRO A 706 13.75 14.93 47.37
CA PRO A 706 12.61 14.05 47.55
C PRO A 706 11.68 14.53 48.68
N GLY A 707 10.39 14.27 48.52
CA GLY A 707 9.37 14.38 49.57
C GLY A 707 8.37 13.23 49.47
N ALA A 708 7.26 13.31 50.21
CA ALA A 708 6.25 12.25 50.25
C ALA A 708 5.49 12.14 48.91
N GLY A 709 5.87 11.15 48.08
CA GLY A 709 5.27 10.91 46.76
C GLY A 709 5.62 11.95 45.69
N TYR A 710 6.68 12.74 45.88
CA TYR A 710 7.14 13.73 44.90
C TYR A 710 8.66 13.96 44.94
N ILE A 711 9.19 14.60 43.89
CA ILE A 711 10.55 15.15 43.82
C ILE A 711 10.46 16.60 43.35
N ASP A 712 11.06 17.54 44.09
CA ASP A 712 11.31 18.90 43.62
C ASP A 712 12.65 18.97 42.91
N VAL A 713 12.63 19.32 41.62
CA VAL A 713 13.82 19.46 40.78
C VAL A 713 14.06 20.93 40.49
N ARG A 714 15.30 21.41 40.66
CA ARG A 714 15.72 22.78 40.30
C ARG A 714 17.10 22.78 39.65
N TRP A 715 17.38 23.77 38.81
CA TRP A 715 18.64 23.91 38.09
C TRP A 715 18.99 25.39 37.85
N ASP A 716 20.23 25.65 37.44
CA ASP A 716 20.67 26.99 37.04
C ASP A 716 20.34 27.26 35.56
N ALA A 717 20.47 28.52 35.13
CA ALA A 717 20.25 28.84 33.71
C ALA A 717 21.24 28.07 32.83
N ALA A 718 20.80 27.66 31.63
CA ALA A 718 21.68 27.02 30.66
C ALA A 718 22.85 27.97 30.30
N THR A 719 23.99 27.39 29.98
CA THR A 719 25.22 28.14 29.64
C THR A 719 25.78 27.68 28.31
N GLY A 720 26.55 28.56 27.64
CA GLY A 720 27.21 28.25 26.37
C GLY A 720 26.38 28.65 25.14
N PRO A 721 26.75 28.17 23.94
CA PRO A 721 26.09 28.55 22.70
C PRO A 721 24.58 28.30 22.73
N TYR A 722 23.81 29.26 22.21
CA TYR A 722 22.34 29.22 22.09
C TYR A 722 21.59 29.16 23.43
N SER A 723 22.27 29.25 24.57
CA SER A 723 21.63 29.19 25.89
C SER A 723 20.66 30.34 26.15
N GLU A 724 20.91 31.50 25.54
CA GLU A 724 20.05 32.68 25.55
C GLU A 724 18.74 32.49 24.76
N THR A 725 18.68 31.48 23.88
CA THR A 725 17.49 31.17 23.05
C THR A 725 16.54 30.16 23.70
N VAL A 726 16.89 29.65 24.89
CA VAL A 726 16.10 28.64 25.60
C VAL A 726 14.75 29.24 26.02
N ASN A 727 13.67 28.61 25.59
CA ASN A 727 12.30 29.08 25.85
C ASN A 727 11.51 28.16 26.79
N ARG A 728 11.97 26.91 26.98
CA ARG A 728 11.42 25.95 27.95
C ARG A 728 12.45 24.88 28.32
N TYR A 729 12.14 24.13 29.36
CA TYR A 729 12.88 22.96 29.80
C TYR A 729 11.99 21.71 29.75
N LEU A 730 12.62 20.57 29.48
CA LEU A 730 12.04 19.24 29.52
C LEU A 730 12.81 18.42 30.56
N VAL A 731 12.11 17.96 31.59
CA VAL A 731 12.65 17.15 32.68
C VAL A 731 12.28 15.70 32.43
N TYR A 732 13.28 14.88 32.19
CA TYR A 732 13.18 13.43 32.05
C TYR A 732 13.37 12.78 33.43
N TYR A 733 12.54 11.81 33.78
CA TYR A 733 12.72 11.03 35.00
C TYR A 733 12.39 9.56 34.78
N LEU A 734 13.21 8.68 35.35
CA LEU A 734 13.12 7.24 35.21
C LEU A 734 13.05 6.58 36.59
N ASP A 735 12.07 5.70 36.79
CA ASP A 735 11.97 4.85 37.97
C ASP A 735 12.95 3.67 37.83
N ASN A 736 14.09 3.72 38.53
CA ASN A 736 15.08 2.66 38.45
C ASN A 736 14.70 1.43 39.29
N SER A 737 13.69 1.55 40.16
CA SER A 737 13.23 0.45 41.00
C SER A 737 12.35 -0.54 40.23
N VAL A 738 11.89 -0.18 39.03
CA VAL A 738 11.03 -1.01 38.18
C VAL A 738 11.80 -1.46 36.94
N PRO A 739 12.11 -2.77 36.80
CA PRO A 739 12.69 -3.30 35.57
C PRO A 739 11.82 -2.97 34.35
N GLY A 740 12.42 -2.34 33.34
CA GLY A 740 11.69 -1.95 32.13
C GLY A 740 10.86 -0.67 32.25
N ALA A 741 11.03 0.12 33.32
CA ALA A 741 10.37 1.42 33.45
C ALA A 741 10.58 2.30 32.22
N ILE A 742 9.50 3.00 31.85
CA ILE A 742 9.50 3.96 30.75
C ILE A 742 9.84 5.33 31.32
N VAL A 743 10.63 6.09 30.56
CA VAL A 743 11.06 7.43 30.96
C VAL A 743 9.86 8.35 30.84
N SER A 744 9.58 9.05 31.92
CA SER A 744 8.50 10.04 32.00
C SER A 744 9.05 11.45 31.81
N THR A 745 8.19 12.37 31.39
CA THR A 745 8.57 13.75 31.09
C THR A 745 7.71 14.76 31.83
N ALA A 746 8.29 15.91 32.17
CA ALA A 746 7.58 17.11 32.61
C ALA A 746 8.17 18.32 31.87
N SER A 747 7.33 19.29 31.51
CA SER A 747 7.80 20.53 30.87
C SER A 747 7.51 21.74 31.74
N THR A 748 8.42 22.71 31.73
CA THR A 748 8.27 23.98 32.46
C THR A 748 9.03 25.09 31.72
N THR A 749 8.54 26.33 31.83
CA THR A 749 9.30 27.52 31.41
C THR A 749 10.18 28.07 32.53
N GLY A 750 9.94 27.64 33.77
CA GLY A 750 10.76 27.96 34.93
C GLY A 750 12.00 27.08 35.05
N ARG A 751 12.85 27.38 36.02
CA ARG A 751 14.07 26.59 36.34
C ARG A 751 13.87 25.59 37.48
N SER A 752 12.61 25.23 37.70
CA SER A 752 12.22 24.23 38.68
C SER A 752 10.90 23.58 38.30
N VAL A 753 10.72 22.33 38.69
CA VAL A 753 9.46 21.58 38.54
C VAL A 753 9.29 20.61 39.70
N ARG A 754 8.04 20.40 40.13
CA ARG A 754 7.69 19.31 41.04
C ARG A 754 7.18 18.12 40.24
N LEU A 755 7.85 16.98 40.36
CA LEU A 755 7.41 15.69 39.84
C LEU A 755 6.54 15.03 40.91
N SER A 756 5.23 14.90 40.69
CA SER A 756 4.27 14.39 41.69
C SER A 756 3.73 13.01 41.30
N GLY A 757 3.15 12.29 42.27
CA GLY A 757 2.55 10.98 42.02
C GLY A 757 3.59 9.86 41.90
N LEU A 758 4.78 10.08 42.48
CA LEU A 758 5.86 9.12 42.49
C LEU A 758 5.67 8.11 43.63
N VAL A 759 6.24 6.92 43.47
CA VAL A 759 6.06 5.83 44.45
C VAL A 759 7.07 5.99 45.59
N SER A 760 6.59 6.10 46.83
CA SER A 760 7.44 6.13 48.03
C SER A 760 8.32 4.88 48.11
N GLY A 761 9.60 5.07 48.43
CA GLY A 761 10.62 4.02 48.46
C GLY A 761 11.26 3.68 47.11
N HIS A 762 10.77 4.21 45.99
CA HIS A 762 11.41 4.02 44.68
C HIS A 762 12.52 5.05 44.43
N SER A 763 13.54 4.64 43.67
CA SER A 763 14.68 5.47 43.29
C SER A 763 14.53 6.00 41.88
N TYR A 764 14.46 7.32 41.73
CA TYR A 764 14.29 7.98 40.44
C TYR A 764 15.55 8.71 40.01
N THR A 765 15.89 8.57 38.74
CA THR A 765 16.97 9.33 38.10
C THR A 765 16.36 10.45 37.27
N VAL A 766 16.93 11.66 37.36
CA VAL A 766 16.42 12.86 36.68
C VAL A 766 17.46 13.38 35.69
N ALA A 767 17.01 13.89 34.54
CA ALA A 767 17.82 14.66 33.60
C ALA A 767 17.02 15.87 33.08
N VAL A 768 17.70 16.97 32.76
CA VAL A 768 17.05 18.19 32.27
C VAL A 768 17.60 18.57 30.90
N CYS A 769 16.69 18.83 29.98
CA CYS A 769 16.97 19.27 28.62
C CYS A 769 16.55 20.74 28.45
N SER A 770 17.42 21.53 27.82
CA SER A 770 17.10 22.88 27.35
C SER A 770 16.48 22.81 25.96
N VAL A 771 15.40 23.57 25.73
CA VAL A 771 14.68 23.58 24.44
C VAL A 771 14.63 24.99 23.87
N ASN A 772 14.94 25.12 22.59
CA ASN A 772 14.82 26.36 21.82
C ASN A 772 14.13 26.11 20.47
N ALA A 773 14.17 27.09 19.56
CA ALA A 773 13.54 26.98 18.24
C ALA A 773 14.15 25.88 17.34
N ALA A 774 15.42 25.52 17.55
CA ALA A 774 16.05 24.41 16.83
C ALA A 774 15.62 23.04 17.39
N GLY A 775 15.18 22.98 18.65
CA GLY A 775 14.66 21.79 19.30
C GLY A 775 15.33 21.52 20.64
N GLU A 776 15.37 20.23 21.00
CA GLU A 776 15.96 19.74 22.25
C GLU A 776 17.48 19.55 22.12
N GLY A 777 18.24 20.14 23.03
CA GLY A 777 19.65 19.84 23.14
C GLY A 777 19.94 18.58 23.96
N LEU A 778 21.22 18.20 23.99
CA LEU A 778 21.71 17.09 24.81
C LEU A 778 21.36 17.33 26.30
N PRO A 779 20.59 16.45 26.97
CA PRO A 779 20.20 16.63 28.36
C PRO A 779 21.41 16.53 29.30
N ALA A 780 21.34 17.25 30.42
CA ALA A 780 22.27 17.14 31.54
C ALA A 780 21.66 16.23 32.62
N GLY A 781 22.47 15.32 33.19
CA GLY A 781 22.04 14.43 34.27
C GLY A 781 21.98 15.12 35.62
N GLY A 782 20.95 14.82 36.41
CA GLY A 782 20.81 15.19 37.81
C GLY A 782 21.03 14.01 38.76
N GLN A 783 20.84 14.25 40.05
CA GLN A 783 20.98 13.20 41.09
C GLN A 783 19.88 12.14 40.98
N THR A 784 20.24 10.88 41.25
CA THR A 784 19.28 9.82 41.59
C THR A 784 18.84 9.99 43.05
N VAL A 785 17.54 10.02 43.31
CA VAL A 785 16.98 10.20 44.65
C VAL A 785 15.88 9.18 44.95
N THR A 786 15.81 8.72 46.18
CA THR A 786 14.74 7.85 46.67
C THR A 786 13.61 8.70 47.23
N VAL A 787 12.38 8.46 46.77
CA VAL A 787 11.18 9.18 47.21
C VAL A 787 10.79 8.74 48.62
N GLY A 788 10.41 9.71 49.46
CA GLY A 788 10.06 9.51 50.87
C GLY A 788 8.64 9.04 51.12
#